data_AF-A0A4W5PMD8-F1
#
_entry.id   AF-A0A4W5PMD8-F1
#
_cell.length_a   1.000
_cell.length_b   1.000
_cell.length_c   1.000
_cell.angle_alpha   90.00
_cell.angle_beta   90.00
_cell.angle_gamma   90.00
#
_symmetry.space_group_name_H-M   'P 1'
#
loop_
_entity.id
_entity.type
_entity.pdbx_description
1 polymer ?
#
loop_
_entity_poly.entity_id
_entity_poly.type
_entity_poly.pdbx_seq_one_letter_code
_entity_poly.pdbx_strand_id
1 'polypeptide(L)'
;MTCTEQSLYYRQWTIPRPHHMDSSNRPAKWRTDNFHPRRLLLSGPPQVGKTGAYLQFLGILSRLLIRLMEVDIYDEQDINFSGQLERVQYQPTCASWPVTDTLRGMPFDYTVHDPKYEDISTVYCPDYYPNTDGNHRRQEDVYLRRRTAKIKLSKYAAYNTYHHCEQCHQYTGFNPGYQMNESTLHAFTFSHLLLGEEIQLYFIIPKSKQHHFSFSQPGGQLESMRLPLTSDWNPDCIKSPIFTPTTGRHEHGLFNLYHAMDGAAHLHILVIKEYEMAVYKKYWPNHIMLVLPTVFNGAGIGAAHFLIKELSYNNLELERSRRVEGGGPQADVWPFIILSDDSCVMWNAVDLDSHSTSGPVERSVSLKQVLQHMEACPDLTQFGLCGIRKWSSHSPGQGQGSGGGARHREPFSRGHLHDFLLLNVDLTQDIQYNQNRFACDDVDFTLRVHSAGLLICRFNNFSVMKKQISIGGYHTFIIKNKMTDVPTSIQPSQYICAPDSKHPFLATPAQLLLEKYLQHTSLFPLSTCNYTHPILSVDCYLNLGPEVTVCFVSSRPHSINICTTGLLFSGLLLCFWDSFVTPGFLKNFHFLKGAILCVVCADRSSLRQTVVRLELEDEWRFRLSDEFQTANAKEDRPLFFLTGKHI
;
A
#
# COMPACT_ATOMS: atom_id res chain seq x y z
N MET A 1 30.42 1.64 28.36
CA MET A 1 30.84 0.31 28.85
C MET A 1 29.81 -0.71 28.44
N THR A 2 30.22 -1.79 27.76
CA THR A 2 29.32 -2.90 27.41
C THR A 2 28.92 -3.69 28.66
N CYS A 3 27.81 -4.44 28.62
CA CYS A 3 27.38 -5.30 29.73
C CYS A 3 28.47 -6.32 30.13
N THR A 4 29.28 -6.74 29.15
CA THR A 4 30.47 -7.57 29.32
C THR A 4 31.55 -6.88 30.15
N GLU A 5 31.86 -5.61 29.87
CA GLU A 5 32.86 -4.82 30.62
C GLU A 5 32.43 -4.55 32.06
N GLN A 6 31.14 -4.27 32.30
CA GLN A 6 30.62 -4.09 33.66
C GLN A 6 30.64 -5.40 34.47
N SER A 7 30.25 -6.52 33.86
CA SER A 7 30.35 -7.86 34.48
C SER A 7 31.79 -8.21 34.85
N LEU A 8 32.75 -7.91 33.96
CA LEU A 8 34.18 -8.10 34.22
C LEU A 8 34.68 -7.23 35.37
N TYR A 9 34.27 -5.96 35.44
CA TYR A 9 34.65 -5.05 36.52
C TYR A 9 34.19 -5.56 37.90
N TYR A 10 32.93 -5.95 38.07
CA TYR A 10 32.42 -6.40 39.37
C TYR A 10 32.96 -7.78 39.81
N ARG A 11 33.35 -8.63 38.87
CA ARG A 11 34.00 -9.93 39.15
C ARG A 11 35.45 -9.79 39.64
N GLN A 12 36.09 -8.64 39.48
CA GLN A 12 37.40 -8.36 40.11
C GLN A 12 37.30 -8.31 41.64
N TRP A 13 36.11 -7.97 42.17
CA TRP A 13 35.88 -7.74 43.59
C TRP A 13 35.10 -8.87 44.28
N THR A 14 34.71 -9.90 43.54
CA THR A 14 33.90 -11.02 44.05
C THR A 14 34.52 -12.37 43.67
N ILE A 15 34.85 -13.19 44.68
CA ILE A 15 35.43 -14.53 44.49
C ILE A 15 34.32 -15.58 44.66
N PRO A 16 34.04 -16.42 43.65
CA PRO A 16 33.07 -17.50 43.79
C PRO A 16 33.52 -18.51 44.85
N ARG A 17 32.59 -18.89 45.73
CA ARG A 17 32.84 -19.87 46.80
C ARG A 17 32.86 -21.29 46.21
N PRO A 18 33.47 -22.28 46.88
CA PRO A 18 33.64 -23.64 46.35
C PRO A 18 32.36 -24.34 45.87
N HIS A 19 31.21 -24.02 46.49
CA HIS A 19 29.89 -24.56 46.12
C HIS A 19 29.22 -23.82 44.95
N HIS A 20 29.76 -22.68 44.51
CA HIS A 20 29.29 -22.03 43.31
C HIS A 20 29.88 -22.74 42.08
N MET A 21 29.05 -22.88 41.04
CA MET A 21 29.39 -23.62 39.81
C MET A 21 30.54 -22.99 39.01
N ASP A 22 30.95 -21.77 39.34
CA ASP A 22 32.07 -21.02 38.76
C ASP A 22 33.36 -21.08 39.60
N SER A 23 33.39 -21.86 40.69
CA SER A 23 34.58 -22.06 41.51
C SER A 23 35.76 -22.72 40.78
N SER A 24 35.46 -23.53 39.75
CA SER A 24 36.46 -24.20 38.91
C SER A 24 37.01 -23.32 37.78
N ASN A 25 36.33 -22.22 37.43
CA ASN A 25 36.74 -21.33 36.35
C ASN A 25 37.60 -20.19 36.92
N ARG A 26 38.80 -20.52 37.42
CA ARG A 26 39.79 -19.48 37.72
C ARG A 26 40.21 -18.81 36.41
N PRO A 27 40.28 -17.46 36.35
CA PRO A 27 41.01 -16.80 35.29
C PRO A 27 42.49 -17.14 35.48
N ALA A 28 43.04 -18.02 34.64
CA ALA A 28 44.48 -18.03 34.46
C ALA A 28 44.86 -16.61 34.05
N LYS A 29 45.80 -15.99 34.78
CA LYS A 29 46.34 -14.66 34.45
C LYS A 29 46.59 -14.67 32.93
N TRP A 30 45.90 -13.77 32.22
CA TRP A 30 45.99 -13.53 30.77
C TRP A 30 45.08 -14.28 29.76
N ARG A 31 44.02 -15.02 30.14
CA ARG A 31 43.01 -15.48 29.15
C ARG A 31 41.56 -15.12 29.51
N THR A 32 40.89 -14.49 28.55
CA THR A 32 39.53 -13.92 28.62
C THR A 32 38.40 -14.94 28.35
N ASP A 33 38.73 -16.20 28.03
CA ASP A 33 37.80 -17.14 27.37
C ASP A 33 36.99 -18.09 28.29
N ASN A 34 37.13 -18.02 29.62
CA ASN A 34 36.51 -19.02 30.52
C ASN A 34 35.15 -18.63 31.11
N PHE A 35 34.48 -17.60 30.57
CA PHE A 35 33.17 -17.15 31.05
C PHE A 35 32.12 -17.22 29.95
N HIS A 36 31.01 -17.92 30.22
CA HIS A 36 29.91 -17.99 29.26
C HIS A 36 29.24 -16.60 29.13
N PRO A 37 29.23 -15.99 27.93
CA PRO A 37 28.85 -14.57 27.73
C PRO A 37 27.38 -14.27 28.07
N ARG A 38 26.53 -15.29 28.22
CA ARG A 38 25.12 -15.17 28.62
C ARG A 38 24.87 -15.29 30.14
N ARG A 39 25.90 -15.30 31.00
CA ARG A 39 25.73 -15.38 32.47
C ARG A 39 25.58 -13.99 33.07
N LEU A 40 24.53 -13.79 33.88
CA LEU A 40 24.19 -12.52 34.50
C LEU A 40 24.53 -12.53 36.00
N LEU A 41 25.11 -11.44 36.50
CA LEU A 41 25.31 -11.21 37.93
C LEU A 41 24.17 -10.33 38.45
N LEU A 42 23.45 -10.81 39.47
CA LEU A 42 22.38 -10.04 40.12
C LEU A 42 22.92 -9.42 41.41
N SER A 43 22.85 -8.09 41.54
CA SER A 43 23.15 -7.35 42.77
C SER A 43 21.88 -6.73 43.35
N GLY A 44 21.78 -6.67 44.67
CA GLY A 44 20.62 -6.10 45.38
C GLY A 44 20.95 -5.72 46.82
N PRO A 45 20.08 -4.94 47.50
CA PRO A 45 20.30 -4.46 48.86
C PRO A 45 20.47 -5.61 49.87
N PRO A 46 21.12 -5.38 51.04
CA PRO A 46 21.54 -6.43 52.00
C PRO A 46 20.46 -7.32 52.63
N GLN A 47 19.19 -7.24 52.22
CA GLN A 47 18.07 -7.97 52.83
C GLN A 47 17.15 -8.66 51.81
N VAL A 48 17.49 -8.66 50.51
CA VAL A 48 16.71 -9.39 49.50
C VAL A 48 17.20 -10.85 49.47
N GLY A 49 16.35 -11.78 49.91
CA GLY A 49 16.66 -13.22 49.83
C GLY A 49 16.99 -13.64 48.39
N LYS A 50 17.94 -14.57 48.20
CA LYS A 50 18.41 -15.04 46.88
C LYS A 50 17.26 -15.42 45.93
N THR A 51 16.27 -16.14 46.45
CA THR A 51 15.06 -16.53 45.71
C THR A 51 14.22 -15.31 45.31
N GLY A 52 14.05 -14.32 46.20
CA GLY A 52 13.32 -13.08 45.90
C GLY A 52 14.01 -12.24 44.83
N ALA A 53 15.34 -12.12 44.87
CA ALA A 53 16.11 -11.43 43.85
C ALA A 53 16.01 -12.14 42.47
N TYR A 54 16.06 -13.47 42.45
CA TYR A 54 15.89 -14.26 41.24
C TYR A 54 14.48 -14.14 40.64
N LEU A 55 13.43 -14.24 41.46
CA LEU A 55 12.05 -14.07 41.02
C LEU A 55 11.78 -12.64 40.53
N GLN A 56 12.37 -11.63 41.19
CA GLN A 56 12.28 -10.24 40.74
C GLN A 56 13.00 -10.03 39.40
N PHE A 57 14.18 -10.63 39.22
CA PHE A 57 14.88 -10.62 37.94
C PHE A 57 14.07 -11.32 36.85
N LEU A 58 13.52 -12.51 37.10
CA LEU A 58 12.62 -13.18 36.16
C LEU A 58 11.37 -12.33 35.86
N GLY A 59 10.82 -11.63 36.84
CA GLY A 59 9.71 -10.70 36.66
C GLY A 59 10.07 -9.46 35.85
N ILE A 60 11.29 -8.94 35.96
CA ILE A 60 11.80 -7.83 35.12
C ILE A 60 12.10 -8.34 33.70
N LEU A 61 12.80 -9.47 33.58
CA LEU A 61 13.14 -10.10 32.31
C LEU A 61 11.87 -10.47 31.53
N SER A 62 10.88 -11.09 32.19
CA SER A 62 9.58 -11.40 31.60
C SER A 62 8.90 -10.14 31.06
N ARG A 63 8.86 -9.05 31.85
CA ARG A 63 8.28 -7.76 31.41
C ARG A 63 9.05 -7.12 30.24
N LEU A 64 10.38 -7.22 30.23
CA LEU A 64 11.22 -6.73 29.13
C LEU A 64 11.01 -7.56 27.86
N LEU A 65 10.99 -8.89 27.97
CA LEU A 65 10.74 -9.79 26.85
C LEU A 65 9.34 -9.58 26.27
N ILE A 66 8.30 -9.42 27.10
CA ILE A 66 6.94 -9.11 26.63
C ILE A 66 6.94 -7.82 25.82
N ARG A 67 7.59 -6.75 26.31
CA ARG A 67 7.69 -5.48 25.58
C ARG A 67 8.46 -5.57 24.26
N LEU A 68 9.40 -6.50 24.14
CA LEU A 68 10.11 -6.77 22.88
C LEU A 68 9.27 -7.59 21.89
N MET A 69 8.27 -8.32 22.39
CA MET A 69 7.33 -9.11 21.58
C MET A 69 6.06 -8.34 21.21
N GLU A 70 5.87 -7.12 21.71
CA GLU A 70 4.71 -6.29 21.42
C GLU A 70 5.07 -5.20 20.41
N VAL A 71 4.12 -4.89 19.53
CA VAL A 71 4.21 -3.76 18.61
C VAL A 71 2.91 -2.99 18.63
N ASP A 72 3.02 -1.67 18.44
CA ASP A 72 1.88 -0.83 18.16
C ASP A 72 1.45 -1.06 16.70
N ILE A 73 0.22 -1.53 16.52
CA ILE A 73 -0.42 -1.68 15.21
C ILE A 73 -1.59 -0.71 15.11
N TYR A 74 -2.00 -0.38 13.89
CA TYR A 74 -3.23 0.38 13.69
C TYR A 74 -4.46 -0.48 13.99
N ASP A 75 -5.38 0.07 14.79
CA ASP A 75 -6.67 -0.52 15.13
C ASP A 75 -7.76 0.15 14.28
N GLU A 76 -8.12 -0.51 13.18
CA GLU A 76 -8.97 0.08 12.16
C GLU A 76 -10.45 -0.09 12.49
N GLN A 77 -11.28 0.68 11.78
CA GLN A 77 -12.72 0.47 11.84
C GLN A 77 -13.11 -0.80 11.12
N ASP A 78 -14.10 -1.44 11.69
CA ASP A 78 -14.52 -2.77 11.34
C ASP A 78 -15.73 -2.62 10.38
N ILE A 79 -15.58 -3.12 9.15
CA ILE A 79 -16.51 -2.86 8.02
C ILE A 79 -17.36 -4.09 7.67
N ASN A 80 -18.41 -3.90 6.86
CA ASN A 80 -19.25 -4.96 6.29
C ASN A 80 -20.00 -5.81 7.33
N PHE A 81 -20.74 -5.15 8.22
CA PHE A 81 -21.67 -5.80 9.14
C PHE A 81 -23.12 -5.61 8.69
N SER A 82 -23.87 -6.70 8.56
CA SER A 82 -25.31 -6.64 8.26
C SER A 82 -26.10 -6.28 9.54
N GLY A 83 -26.85 -5.17 9.52
CA GLY A 83 -27.68 -4.69 10.64
C GLY A 83 -29.16 -5.07 10.57
N GLN A 84 -29.72 -5.35 9.39
CA GLN A 84 -31.12 -5.72 9.17
C GLN A 84 -31.29 -6.22 7.73
N LEU A 85 -31.58 -7.51 7.53
CA LEU A 85 -32.70 -8.05 6.74
C LEU A 85 -32.62 -9.57 6.70
N GLU A 86 -33.73 -10.18 6.31
CA GLU A 86 -34.12 -11.58 6.47
C GLU A 86 -33.04 -12.63 6.24
N ARG A 87 -33.12 -13.65 7.08
CA ARG A 87 -32.33 -14.87 7.10
C ARG A 87 -32.49 -15.64 5.79
N VAL A 88 -31.85 -15.19 4.71
CA VAL A 88 -31.67 -16.03 3.53
C VAL A 88 -30.55 -17.02 3.89
N GLN A 89 -30.97 -18.25 4.20
CA GLN A 89 -30.08 -19.37 4.43
C GLN A 89 -29.22 -19.63 3.18
N TYR A 90 -28.05 -19.02 3.10
CA TYR A 90 -27.01 -19.47 2.19
C TYR A 90 -25.79 -19.97 2.98
N GLN A 91 -25.68 -21.30 2.90
CA GLN A 91 -24.52 -22.17 3.03
C GLN A 91 -23.92 -22.47 4.42
N PRO A 92 -23.44 -23.71 4.60
CA PRO A 92 -22.85 -24.18 5.86
C PRO A 92 -21.51 -23.51 6.15
N THR A 93 -21.24 -23.40 7.46
CA THR A 93 -19.94 -23.50 8.14
C THR A 93 -18.72 -23.75 7.24
N CYS A 94 -17.79 -22.79 7.25
CA CYS A 94 -16.54 -22.74 6.49
C CYS A 94 -16.74 -22.59 4.96
N ALA A 95 -17.17 -21.40 4.49
CA ALA A 95 -17.39 -21.16 3.07
C ALA A 95 -16.09 -21.16 2.26
N SER A 96 -15.98 -22.22 1.45
CA SER A 96 -15.07 -22.50 0.35
C SER A 96 -15.23 -21.50 -0.80
N TRP A 97 -14.45 -20.42 -0.79
CA TRP A 97 -14.27 -19.46 -1.91
C TRP A 97 -15.49 -18.66 -2.39
N PRO A 98 -15.30 -17.46 -2.97
CA PRO A 98 -16.39 -16.67 -3.54
C PRO A 98 -16.99 -17.35 -4.78
N VAL A 99 -18.32 -17.44 -4.86
CA VAL A 99 -19.02 -17.82 -6.09
C VAL A 99 -19.13 -16.60 -6.99
N THR A 100 -18.58 -16.70 -8.20
CA THR A 100 -18.45 -15.59 -9.16
C THR A 100 -19.78 -14.87 -9.45
N ASP A 101 -20.85 -15.62 -9.70
CA ASP A 101 -22.17 -15.04 -10.02
C ASP A 101 -22.79 -14.31 -8.82
N THR A 102 -22.63 -14.87 -7.62
CA THR A 102 -23.07 -14.22 -6.38
C THR A 102 -22.31 -12.92 -6.14
N LEU A 103 -20.99 -12.93 -6.33
CA LEU A 103 -20.16 -11.75 -6.17
C LEU A 103 -20.53 -10.66 -7.20
N ARG A 104 -20.78 -11.04 -8.46
CA ARG A 104 -21.20 -10.08 -9.51
C ARG A 104 -22.49 -9.34 -9.13
N GLY A 105 -23.40 -10.01 -8.40
CA GLY A 105 -24.64 -9.42 -7.88
C GLY A 105 -24.48 -8.55 -6.62
N MET A 106 -23.35 -8.62 -5.91
CA MET A 106 -23.11 -7.77 -4.74
C MET A 106 -22.89 -6.31 -5.15
N PRO A 107 -23.40 -5.32 -4.39
CA PRO A 107 -23.12 -3.91 -4.66
C PRO A 107 -21.66 -3.58 -4.40
N PHE A 108 -21.12 -2.62 -5.15
CA PHE A 108 -19.79 -2.08 -4.90
C PHE A 108 -19.87 -0.99 -3.84
N ASP A 109 -19.12 -1.15 -2.74
CA ASP A 109 -19.01 -0.12 -1.71
C ASP A 109 -18.06 0.99 -2.16
N TYR A 110 -18.64 2.15 -2.46
CA TYR A 110 -17.92 3.35 -2.86
C TYR A 110 -17.23 4.08 -1.69
N THR A 111 -17.57 3.73 -0.45
CA THR A 111 -17.01 4.38 0.75
C THR A 111 -15.54 4.01 0.93
N VAL A 112 -14.68 5.01 1.06
CA VAL A 112 -13.25 4.81 1.36
C VAL A 112 -13.08 4.68 2.87
N HIS A 113 -13.03 3.44 3.38
CA HIS A 113 -12.95 3.16 4.82
C HIS A 113 -11.56 3.27 5.42
N ASP A 114 -10.51 3.41 4.60
CA ASP A 114 -9.14 3.46 5.08
C ASP A 114 -8.87 4.76 5.85
N PRO A 115 -8.51 4.71 7.16
CA PRO A 115 -8.30 5.92 7.94
C PRO A 115 -7.11 6.77 7.47
N LYS A 116 -6.21 6.22 6.64
CA LYS A 116 -5.18 7.04 5.96
C LYS A 116 -5.79 8.08 5.00
N TYR A 117 -7.07 7.93 4.69
CA TYR A 117 -7.86 8.77 3.80
C TYR A 117 -9.00 9.50 4.51
N GLU A 118 -8.97 9.69 5.83
CA GLU A 118 -10.03 10.43 6.54
C GLU A 118 -10.20 11.88 6.02
N ASP A 119 -9.13 12.50 5.50
CA ASP A 119 -9.13 13.87 4.97
C ASP A 119 -9.23 13.97 3.45
N ILE A 120 -9.74 12.94 2.77
CA ILE A 120 -9.95 12.98 1.31
C ILE A 120 -11.41 13.28 0.96
N SER A 121 -11.63 13.73 -0.27
CA SER A 121 -12.99 13.88 -0.80
C SER A 121 -13.79 12.59 -0.73
N THR A 122 -15.05 12.69 -0.33
CA THR A 122 -15.92 11.51 -0.32
C THR A 122 -16.27 11.11 -1.75
N VAL A 123 -16.27 9.81 -2.05
CA VAL A 123 -16.79 9.30 -3.33
C VAL A 123 -18.32 9.23 -3.25
N TYR A 124 -18.99 9.86 -4.21
CA TYR A 124 -20.45 9.89 -4.28
C TYR A 124 -21.04 8.48 -4.43
N CYS A 125 -22.14 8.22 -3.72
CA CYS A 125 -22.91 6.99 -3.78
C CYS A 125 -24.41 7.35 -3.57
N PRO A 126 -25.36 6.78 -4.34
CA PRO A 126 -26.75 7.22 -4.26
C PRO A 126 -27.44 6.76 -2.96
N ASP A 127 -26.98 5.63 -2.41
CA ASP A 127 -27.59 4.94 -1.26
C ASP A 127 -26.96 5.34 0.09
N TYR A 128 -26.05 6.32 0.08
CA TYR A 128 -25.33 6.76 1.27
C TYR A 128 -25.51 8.26 1.48
N TYR A 129 -25.92 8.66 2.69
CA TYR A 129 -25.88 10.06 3.11
C TYR A 129 -24.86 10.19 4.24
N PRO A 130 -23.78 10.98 4.07
CA PRO A 130 -22.80 11.18 5.13
C PRO A 130 -23.45 11.84 6.34
N ASN A 131 -23.11 11.35 7.53
CA ASN A 131 -23.62 11.92 8.78
C ASN A 131 -23.02 13.32 8.98
N THR A 132 -23.85 14.36 8.95
CA THR A 132 -23.42 15.78 8.98
C THR A 132 -22.99 16.29 10.35
N ASP A 133 -23.09 15.47 11.41
CA ASP A 133 -22.69 15.84 12.77
C ASP A 133 -21.22 15.48 13.04
N GLY A 134 -20.27 16.43 12.93
CA GLY A 134 -18.94 16.20 13.51
C GLY A 134 -17.77 17.13 13.15
N ASN A 135 -17.83 18.41 13.56
CA ASN A 135 -16.73 19.35 13.81
C ASN A 135 -15.70 19.64 12.69
N HIS A 136 -15.53 20.93 12.37
CA HIS A 136 -14.35 21.48 11.68
C HIS A 136 -13.07 21.05 12.40
N ARG A 137 -12.27 20.18 11.79
CA ARG A 137 -11.04 19.64 12.38
C ARG A 137 -9.81 20.17 11.64
N ARG A 138 -8.90 20.76 12.41
CA ARG A 138 -7.63 21.32 11.92
C ARG A 138 -6.66 20.22 11.50
N GLN A 139 -5.86 20.54 10.49
CA GLN A 139 -4.91 19.70 9.76
C GLN A 139 -3.75 19.11 10.60
N GLU A 140 -3.54 19.57 11.84
CA GLU A 140 -2.40 19.16 12.68
C GLU A 140 -2.66 17.91 13.54
N ASP A 141 -3.90 17.42 13.64
CA ASP A 141 -4.30 16.35 14.57
C ASP A 141 -4.41 14.93 13.95
N VAL A 142 -4.17 14.77 12.65
CA VAL A 142 -4.50 13.53 11.90
C VAL A 142 -3.70 12.31 12.37
N TYR A 143 -2.40 12.49 12.68
CA TYR A 143 -1.55 11.39 13.20
C TYR A 143 -1.84 11.04 14.65
N LEU A 144 -2.35 11.98 15.43
CA LEU A 144 -2.72 11.77 16.84
C LEU A 144 -4.05 11.02 16.96
N ARG A 145 -4.74 10.76 15.84
CA ARG A 145 -6.12 10.26 15.83
C ARG A 145 -6.29 8.82 15.36
N ARG A 146 -5.38 8.27 14.54
CA ARG A 146 -5.48 6.86 14.13
C ARG A 146 -5.23 5.97 15.35
N ARG A 147 -6.26 5.23 15.74
CA ARG A 147 -6.22 4.37 16.92
C ARG A 147 -5.15 3.30 16.73
N THR A 148 -4.46 2.99 17.80
CA THR A 148 -3.48 1.91 17.82
C THR A 148 -3.78 0.94 18.94
N ALA A 149 -3.45 -0.32 18.70
CA ALA A 149 -3.51 -1.39 19.68
C ALA A 149 -2.12 -2.00 19.84
N LYS A 150 -1.78 -2.36 21.07
CA LYS A 150 -0.59 -3.17 21.35
C LYS A 150 -0.94 -4.63 21.18
N ILE A 151 -0.30 -5.26 20.20
CA ILE A 151 -0.49 -6.69 19.94
C ILE A 151 0.82 -7.43 20.17
N LYS A 152 0.71 -8.59 20.80
CA LYS A 152 1.81 -9.55 20.91
C LYS A 152 2.00 -10.24 19.56
N LEU A 153 3.22 -10.19 19.07
CA LEU A 153 3.62 -10.83 17.84
C LEU A 153 3.49 -12.36 17.94
N SER A 154 3.06 -12.98 16.84
CA SER A 154 3.03 -14.44 16.71
C SER A 154 4.30 -14.96 16.04
N LYS A 155 4.45 -16.29 16.00
CA LYS A 155 5.54 -16.93 15.26
C LYS A 155 5.54 -16.63 13.75
N TYR A 156 4.46 -16.08 13.20
CA TYR A 156 4.34 -15.74 11.77
C TYR A 156 4.64 -14.26 11.47
N ALA A 157 5.09 -13.47 12.45
CA ALA A 157 5.34 -12.05 12.25
C ALA A 157 6.41 -11.78 11.18
N ALA A 158 6.18 -10.81 10.31
CA ALA A 158 7.12 -10.34 9.29
C ALA A 158 8.16 -9.35 9.84
N TYR A 159 8.56 -9.48 11.11
CA TYR A 159 9.39 -8.50 11.80
C TYR A 159 10.74 -9.07 12.20
N ASN A 160 11.81 -8.54 11.61
CA ASN A 160 13.15 -9.04 11.82
C ASN A 160 13.65 -8.91 13.27
N THR A 161 13.26 -7.84 13.98
CA THR A 161 13.63 -7.65 15.41
C THR A 161 12.98 -8.68 16.32
N TYR A 162 11.91 -9.33 15.87
CA TYR A 162 11.26 -10.37 16.66
C TYR A 162 11.93 -11.75 16.49
N HIS A 163 12.47 -12.03 15.30
CA HIS A 163 13.09 -13.30 14.98
C HIS A 163 14.61 -13.20 14.97
N HIS A 164 15.28 -13.86 15.92
CA HIS A 164 16.74 -13.90 16.02
C HIS A 164 17.31 -15.30 15.72
N CYS A 165 16.65 -16.03 14.82
CA CYS A 165 17.05 -17.39 14.43
C CYS A 165 18.01 -17.38 13.24
N GLU A 166 18.75 -18.47 13.04
CA GLU A 166 19.68 -18.62 11.94
C GLU A 166 18.98 -18.55 10.57
N GLN A 167 17.73 -19.01 10.47
CA GLN A 167 16.97 -18.95 9.23
C GLN A 167 16.66 -17.51 8.81
N CYS A 168 16.38 -16.61 9.75
CA CYS A 168 16.19 -15.19 9.44
C CYS A 168 17.50 -14.51 9.02
N HIS A 169 18.62 -14.89 9.65
CA HIS A 169 19.94 -14.42 9.24
C HIS A 169 20.29 -14.88 7.81
N GLN A 170 19.99 -16.13 7.46
CA GLN A 170 20.13 -16.64 6.10
C GLN A 170 19.19 -15.95 5.11
N TYR A 171 17.93 -15.73 5.49
CA TYR A 171 16.93 -15.06 4.65
C TYR A 171 17.34 -13.63 4.31
N THR A 172 17.83 -12.88 5.28
CA THR A 172 18.31 -11.49 5.11
C THR A 172 19.67 -11.39 4.44
N GLY A 173 20.51 -12.42 4.55
CA GLY A 173 21.87 -12.46 4.01
C GLY A 173 22.97 -12.00 4.98
N PHE A 174 22.64 -11.84 6.27
CA PHE A 174 23.65 -11.54 7.29
C PHE A 174 24.25 -12.82 7.85
N ASN A 175 25.41 -13.23 7.32
CA ASN A 175 26.19 -14.33 7.87
C ASN A 175 27.37 -13.78 8.70
N PRO A 176 27.57 -14.20 9.97
CA PRO A 176 28.71 -13.75 10.79
C PRO A 176 30.10 -13.99 10.17
N GLY A 177 30.19 -14.86 9.16
CA GLY A 177 31.42 -15.21 8.45
C GLY A 177 31.90 -14.23 7.37
N TYR A 178 31.35 -13.01 7.25
CA TYR A 178 31.84 -11.97 6.29
C TYR A 178 31.85 -12.37 4.80
N GLN A 179 31.08 -13.38 4.36
CA GLN A 179 30.87 -13.59 2.92
C GLN A 179 29.80 -12.62 2.41
N MET A 180 30.21 -11.63 1.62
CA MET A 180 29.25 -10.78 0.91
C MET A 180 28.46 -11.65 -0.07
N ASN A 181 27.12 -11.56 0.01
CA ASN A 181 26.26 -12.14 -1.01
C ASN A 181 26.54 -11.46 -2.35
N GLU A 182 27.17 -12.18 -3.27
CA GLU A 182 27.40 -11.70 -4.62
C GLU A 182 26.05 -11.48 -5.31
N SER A 183 25.86 -10.27 -5.81
CA SER A 183 24.67 -9.82 -6.53
C SER A 183 25.08 -9.18 -7.84
N THR A 184 24.30 -9.43 -8.88
CA THR A 184 24.55 -8.91 -10.23
C THR A 184 23.45 -7.94 -10.63
N LEU A 185 23.84 -6.86 -11.31
CA LEU A 185 22.92 -5.88 -11.89
C LEU A 185 22.54 -6.32 -13.30
N HIS A 186 21.25 -6.40 -13.58
CA HIS A 186 20.71 -6.75 -14.89
C HIS A 186 19.73 -5.69 -15.36
N ALA A 187 19.86 -5.25 -16.61
CA ALA A 187 18.85 -4.40 -17.24
C ALA A 187 17.66 -5.23 -17.71
N PHE A 188 16.46 -4.68 -17.56
CA PHE A 188 15.22 -5.19 -18.13
C PHE A 188 14.54 -4.04 -18.88
N THR A 189 14.32 -4.21 -20.17
CA THR A 189 13.75 -3.16 -21.03
C THR A 189 12.45 -3.65 -21.63
N PHE A 190 11.43 -2.81 -21.63
CA PHE A 190 10.17 -3.05 -22.33
C PHE A 190 9.66 -1.75 -22.95
N SER A 191 8.90 -1.89 -24.04
CA SER A 191 8.27 -0.75 -24.71
C SER A 191 6.86 -0.56 -24.18
N HIS A 192 6.47 0.69 -23.93
CA HIS A 192 5.11 1.01 -23.53
C HIS A 192 4.37 1.73 -24.67
N LEU A 193 3.33 1.11 -25.20
CA LEU A 193 2.58 1.58 -26.38
C LEU A 193 2.11 3.05 -26.28
N LEU A 194 1.61 3.49 -25.11
CA LEU A 194 1.13 4.87 -24.91
C LEU A 194 2.24 5.90 -24.64
N LEU A 195 3.41 5.48 -24.14
CA LEU A 195 4.52 6.39 -23.85
C LEU A 195 5.45 6.53 -25.07
N GLY A 196 5.44 5.56 -25.99
CA GLY A 196 6.29 5.56 -27.18
C GLY A 196 7.79 5.44 -26.87
N GLU A 197 8.15 5.21 -25.61
CA GLU A 197 9.52 5.15 -25.10
C GLU A 197 9.86 3.73 -24.60
N GLU A 198 11.12 3.33 -24.73
CA GLU A 198 11.66 2.16 -24.06
C GLU A 198 11.91 2.50 -22.59
N ILE A 199 11.22 1.79 -21.69
CA ILE A 199 11.43 1.90 -20.26
C ILE A 199 12.50 0.87 -19.86
N GLN A 200 13.61 1.36 -19.31
CA GLN A 200 14.69 0.52 -18.81
C GLN A 200 14.70 0.51 -17.28
N LEU A 201 14.45 -0.65 -16.70
CA LEU A 201 14.57 -0.91 -15.26
C LEU A 201 15.82 -1.73 -14.97
N TYR A 202 16.25 -1.75 -13.71
CA TYR A 202 17.38 -2.57 -13.29
C TYR A 202 17.02 -3.51 -12.16
N PHE A 203 17.37 -4.78 -12.30
CA PHE A 203 17.31 -5.76 -11.23
C PHE A 203 18.68 -5.95 -10.59
N ILE A 204 18.73 -5.91 -9.26
CA ILE A 204 19.84 -6.46 -8.48
C ILE A 204 19.41 -7.83 -7.99
N ILE A 205 20.05 -8.86 -8.52
CA ILE A 205 19.67 -10.26 -8.26
C ILE A 205 20.79 -10.94 -7.47
N PRO A 206 20.54 -11.38 -6.23
CA PRO A 206 21.46 -12.25 -5.49
C PRO A 206 21.66 -13.58 -6.23
N LYS A 207 22.89 -14.12 -6.25
CA LYS A 207 23.19 -15.41 -6.91
C LYS A 207 22.26 -16.55 -6.47
N SER A 208 21.92 -16.59 -5.17
CA SER A 208 20.98 -17.56 -4.58
C SER A 208 19.58 -17.52 -5.18
N LYS A 209 19.20 -16.42 -5.84
CA LYS A 209 17.86 -16.14 -6.35
C LYS A 209 17.76 -16.10 -7.88
N GLN A 210 18.87 -16.31 -8.61
CA GLN A 210 18.88 -16.30 -10.08
C GLN A 210 17.97 -17.36 -10.72
N HIS A 211 17.66 -18.45 -10.01
CA HIS A 211 16.76 -19.49 -10.50
C HIS A 211 15.32 -19.02 -10.76
N HIS A 212 14.92 -17.87 -10.20
CA HIS A 212 13.64 -17.21 -10.48
C HIS A 212 13.60 -16.48 -11.82
N PHE A 213 14.71 -16.43 -12.56
CA PHE A 213 14.85 -15.65 -13.78
C PHE A 213 15.41 -16.51 -14.93
N SER A 214 15.11 -16.07 -16.15
CA SER A 214 15.64 -16.63 -17.40
C SER A 214 16.63 -15.64 -18.00
N PHE A 215 17.76 -16.17 -18.48
CA PHE A 215 18.87 -15.38 -19.02
C PHE A 215 19.26 -15.89 -20.41
N SER A 216 19.61 -14.97 -21.30
CA SER A 216 20.00 -15.28 -22.67
C SER A 216 21.36 -15.95 -22.78
N GLN A 217 21.54 -16.77 -23.82
CA GLN A 217 22.84 -17.35 -24.19
C GLN A 217 23.23 -16.99 -25.63
N PRO A 218 24.49 -16.59 -25.91
CA PRO A 218 25.56 -16.22 -24.97
C PRO A 218 25.46 -14.72 -24.60
N GLY A 219 25.37 -14.38 -23.31
CA GLY A 219 25.33 -12.97 -22.90
C GLY A 219 24.84 -12.72 -21.48
N GLY A 220 24.06 -13.63 -20.90
CA GLY A 220 23.59 -13.50 -19.52
C GLY A 220 22.67 -12.28 -19.30
N GLN A 221 22.09 -11.74 -20.38
CA GLN A 221 21.10 -10.67 -20.29
C GLN A 221 19.82 -11.25 -19.70
N LEU A 222 19.19 -10.50 -18.80
CA LEU A 222 17.92 -10.90 -18.22
C LEU A 222 16.84 -10.84 -19.30
N GLU A 223 16.18 -11.97 -19.55
CA GLU A 223 15.09 -12.07 -20.52
C GLU A 223 13.73 -11.94 -19.84
N SER A 224 13.53 -12.64 -18.72
CA SER A 224 12.25 -12.66 -18.01
C SER A 224 12.40 -13.15 -16.58
N MET A 225 11.45 -12.76 -15.75
CA MET A 225 11.15 -13.37 -14.48
C MET A 225 10.23 -14.57 -14.71
N ARG A 226 10.63 -15.74 -14.24
CA ARG A 226 9.89 -16.99 -14.49
C ARG A 226 8.56 -16.98 -13.76
N LEU A 227 7.50 -17.30 -14.48
CA LEU A 227 6.16 -17.43 -13.92
C LEU A 227 5.73 -18.91 -13.89
N PRO A 228 5.09 -19.37 -12.81
CA PRO A 228 4.54 -20.72 -12.75
C PRO A 228 3.34 -20.86 -13.69
N LEU A 229 2.89 -22.11 -13.89
CA LEU A 229 1.65 -22.38 -14.61
C LEU A 229 0.43 -22.28 -13.68
N THR A 230 -0.73 -22.02 -14.25
CA THR A 230 -2.03 -22.03 -13.57
C THR A 230 -2.32 -23.38 -12.93
N SER A 231 -1.96 -24.47 -13.61
CA SER A 231 -2.10 -25.85 -13.13
C SER A 231 -1.10 -26.26 -12.05
N ASP A 232 0.02 -25.53 -11.90
CA ASP A 232 1.04 -25.92 -10.94
C ASP A 232 0.44 -25.90 -9.53
N TRP A 233 0.68 -26.92 -8.72
CA TRP A 233 0.29 -26.89 -7.32
C TRP A 233 1.41 -27.48 -6.49
N ASN A 234 1.96 -26.67 -5.60
CA ASN A 234 2.98 -27.11 -4.66
C ASN A 234 2.73 -26.43 -3.31
N PRO A 235 2.45 -27.20 -2.25
CA PRO A 235 2.18 -26.65 -0.93
C PRO A 235 3.41 -25.96 -0.31
N ASP A 236 4.61 -26.12 -0.87
CA ASP A 236 5.85 -25.50 -0.37
C ASP A 236 6.26 -24.26 -1.16
N CYS A 237 5.44 -23.78 -2.10
CA CYS A 237 5.67 -22.49 -2.76
C CYS A 237 4.42 -21.62 -2.84
N ILE A 238 4.66 -20.33 -3.10
CA ILE A 238 3.66 -19.33 -3.47
C ILE A 238 3.87 -19.00 -4.95
N LYS A 239 2.79 -18.96 -5.74
CA LYS A 239 2.89 -18.71 -7.18
C LYS A 239 3.14 -17.24 -7.49
N SER A 240 2.39 -16.36 -6.84
CA SER A 240 2.31 -14.95 -7.16
C SER A 240 3.55 -14.22 -6.66
N PRO A 241 4.34 -13.56 -7.54
CA PRO A 241 5.44 -12.70 -7.13
C PRO A 241 4.96 -11.57 -6.22
N ILE A 242 5.69 -11.31 -5.14
CA ILE A 242 5.37 -10.25 -4.18
C ILE A 242 6.24 -9.04 -4.47
N PHE A 243 5.60 -7.93 -4.82
CA PHE A 243 6.25 -6.64 -4.95
C PHE A 243 5.94 -5.78 -3.73
N THR A 244 6.99 -5.21 -3.13
CA THR A 244 6.89 -4.26 -2.02
C THR A 244 7.55 -2.95 -2.42
N PRO A 245 6.76 -1.94 -2.83
CA PRO A 245 7.26 -0.58 -3.03
C PRO A 245 7.86 -0.03 -1.73
N THR A 246 9.05 0.53 -1.81
CA THR A 246 9.73 1.08 -0.64
C THR A 246 9.30 2.52 -0.37
N THR A 247 9.18 2.85 0.92
CA THR A 247 8.82 4.21 1.36
C THR A 247 9.91 4.86 2.22
N GLY A 248 11.18 4.61 1.88
CA GLY A 248 12.34 5.11 2.65
C GLY A 248 12.58 4.38 3.98
N ARG A 249 11.88 3.28 4.26
CA ARG A 249 11.93 2.52 5.52
C ARG A 249 12.94 1.37 5.50
N HIS A 250 14.14 1.59 5.00
CA HIS A 250 15.15 0.53 4.84
C HIS A 250 15.48 -0.23 6.14
N GLU A 251 15.50 0.44 7.30
CA GLU A 251 15.73 -0.22 8.60
C GLU A 251 14.44 -0.74 9.27
N HIS A 252 13.30 -0.12 8.98
CA HIS A 252 12.07 -0.28 9.75
C HIS A 252 10.96 -1.04 9.01
N GLY A 253 11.08 -1.16 7.69
CA GLY A 253 10.16 -1.87 6.82
C GLY A 253 10.21 -3.38 7.06
N LEU A 254 9.06 -4.02 6.88
CA LEU A 254 8.79 -5.38 7.28
C LEU A 254 9.01 -6.35 6.11
N PHE A 255 10.27 -6.47 5.69
CA PHE A 255 10.66 -7.24 4.50
C PHE A 255 11.08 -8.70 4.79
N ASN A 256 11.19 -9.08 6.08
CA ASN A 256 11.51 -10.46 6.45
C ASN A 256 10.25 -11.33 6.47
N LEU A 257 9.92 -11.91 5.33
CA LEU A 257 8.74 -12.76 5.15
C LEU A 257 8.98 -14.25 5.47
N TYR A 258 10.19 -14.66 5.89
CA TYR A 258 10.52 -16.08 6.06
C TYR A 258 9.51 -16.84 6.94
N HIS A 259 9.27 -16.33 8.14
CA HIS A 259 8.32 -16.95 9.08
C HIS A 259 6.86 -16.65 8.74
N ALA A 260 6.57 -15.52 8.10
CA ALA A 260 5.24 -15.25 7.54
C ALA A 260 4.87 -16.30 6.47
N MET A 261 5.86 -16.78 5.72
CA MET A 261 5.71 -17.82 4.70
C MET A 261 5.84 -19.24 5.25
N ASP A 262 6.00 -19.44 6.56
CA ASP A 262 6.24 -20.75 7.16
C ASP A 262 7.36 -21.54 6.45
N GLY A 263 8.39 -20.83 5.99
CA GLY A 263 9.53 -21.39 5.25
C GLY A 263 9.28 -21.72 3.77
N ALA A 264 8.07 -21.49 3.22
CA ALA A 264 7.77 -21.75 1.82
C ALA A 264 8.62 -20.90 0.86
N ALA A 265 8.93 -21.46 -0.30
CA ALA A 265 9.60 -20.75 -1.38
C ALA A 265 8.68 -19.67 -1.98
N HIS A 266 9.20 -18.46 -2.15
CA HIS A 266 8.45 -17.33 -2.67
C HIS A 266 9.41 -16.35 -3.34
N LEU A 267 8.88 -15.63 -4.34
CA LEU A 267 9.57 -14.57 -5.05
C LEU A 267 9.15 -13.23 -4.44
N HIS A 268 10.10 -12.55 -3.78
CA HIS A 268 9.88 -11.25 -3.13
C HIS A 268 10.84 -10.21 -3.70
N ILE A 269 10.27 -9.13 -4.23
CA ILE A 269 10.97 -8.06 -4.94
C ILE A 269 10.71 -6.74 -4.24
N LEU A 270 11.78 -6.10 -3.80
CA LEU A 270 11.74 -4.75 -3.24
C LEU A 270 11.84 -3.74 -4.38
N VAL A 271 10.88 -2.83 -4.48
CA VAL A 271 10.86 -1.83 -5.56
C VAL A 271 11.34 -0.51 -5.00
N ILE A 272 12.58 -0.16 -5.36
CA ILE A 272 13.35 0.91 -4.73
C ILE A 272 13.62 2.05 -5.69
N LYS A 273 13.62 3.27 -5.16
CA LYS A 273 14.15 4.42 -5.88
C LYS A 273 15.67 4.30 -6.01
N GLU A 274 16.22 4.81 -7.10
CA GLU A 274 17.65 4.68 -7.40
C GLU A 274 18.52 5.27 -6.28
N TYR A 275 18.16 6.44 -5.73
CA TYR A 275 18.93 7.07 -4.64
C TYR A 275 18.94 6.24 -3.34
N GLU A 276 17.99 5.31 -3.16
CA GLU A 276 17.89 4.43 -1.99
C GLU A 276 18.68 3.12 -2.16
N MET A 277 19.17 2.84 -3.37
CA MET A 277 19.78 1.57 -3.76
C MET A 277 20.93 1.14 -2.83
N ALA A 278 21.87 2.04 -2.56
CA ALA A 278 23.03 1.73 -1.73
C ALA A 278 22.62 1.35 -0.30
N VAL A 279 21.59 2.00 0.22
CA VAL A 279 21.10 1.77 1.59
C VAL A 279 20.33 0.45 1.64
N TYR A 280 19.41 0.19 0.71
CA TYR A 280 18.71 -1.10 0.69
C TYR A 280 19.67 -2.28 0.48
N LYS A 281 20.67 -2.15 -0.39
CA LYS A 281 21.71 -3.19 -0.58
C LYS A 281 22.46 -3.50 0.72
N LYS A 282 22.66 -2.51 1.59
CA LYS A 282 23.28 -2.69 2.89
C LYS A 282 22.39 -3.41 3.90
N TYR A 283 21.09 -3.08 3.96
CA TYR A 283 20.18 -3.64 4.97
C TYR A 283 19.52 -4.95 4.54
N TRP A 284 19.36 -5.19 3.24
CA TRP A 284 18.67 -6.36 2.68
C TRP A 284 19.47 -7.02 1.54
N PRO A 285 20.73 -7.44 1.78
CA PRO A 285 21.65 -7.88 0.73
C PRO A 285 21.23 -9.18 0.01
N ASN A 286 20.30 -9.97 0.56
CA ASN A 286 19.80 -11.20 -0.06
C ASN A 286 18.42 -11.05 -0.73
N HIS A 287 17.87 -9.84 -0.78
CA HIS A 287 16.61 -9.56 -1.46
C HIS A 287 16.84 -9.17 -2.92
N ILE A 288 15.89 -9.52 -3.78
CA ILE A 288 15.86 -9.01 -5.15
C ILE A 288 15.39 -7.55 -5.09
N MET A 289 16.08 -6.66 -5.79
CA MET A 289 15.71 -5.26 -5.85
C MET A 289 15.41 -4.86 -7.29
N LEU A 290 14.23 -4.31 -7.52
CA LEU A 290 13.86 -3.61 -8.75
C LEU A 290 14.15 -2.12 -8.54
N VAL A 291 15.18 -1.61 -9.21
CA VAL A 291 15.60 -0.21 -9.14
C VAL A 291 14.87 0.59 -10.21
N LEU A 292 14.10 1.58 -9.74
CA LEU A 292 13.38 2.49 -10.61
C LEU A 292 14.34 3.50 -11.27
N PRO A 293 14.07 3.96 -12.51
CA PRO A 293 14.88 4.96 -13.19
C PRO A 293 14.98 6.26 -12.40
N THR A 294 16.07 7.00 -12.60
CA THR A 294 16.35 8.26 -11.88
C THR A 294 15.25 9.31 -12.05
N VAL A 295 14.55 9.31 -13.20
CA VAL A 295 13.40 10.19 -13.45
C VAL A 295 12.25 9.99 -12.44
N PHE A 296 12.14 8.80 -11.84
CA PHE A 296 11.12 8.50 -10.83
C PHE A 296 11.58 8.76 -9.39
N ASN A 297 12.80 9.24 -9.16
CA ASN A 297 13.29 9.56 -7.81
C ASN A 297 12.38 10.60 -7.11
N GLY A 298 11.89 11.58 -7.86
CA GLY A 298 10.94 12.60 -7.38
C GLY A 298 9.47 12.18 -7.41
N ALA A 299 9.12 11.02 -7.98
CA ALA A 299 7.74 10.61 -8.19
C ALA A 299 7.10 10.02 -6.93
N GLY A 300 5.76 10.04 -6.91
CA GLY A 300 4.94 9.46 -5.86
C GLY A 300 4.81 7.93 -5.95
N ILE A 301 3.99 7.34 -5.08
CA ILE A 301 3.78 5.88 -5.05
C ILE A 301 3.13 5.36 -6.34
N GLY A 302 2.33 6.18 -7.03
CA GLY A 302 1.64 5.79 -8.25
C GLY A 302 2.60 5.39 -9.37
N ALA A 303 3.78 6.01 -9.42
CA ALA A 303 4.85 5.61 -10.34
C ALA A 303 5.36 4.19 -10.07
N ALA A 304 5.54 3.83 -8.79
CA ALA A 304 5.99 2.49 -8.43
C ALA A 304 4.94 1.45 -8.82
N HIS A 305 3.66 1.67 -8.49
CA HIS A 305 2.58 0.75 -8.87
C HIS A 305 2.40 0.65 -10.39
N PHE A 306 2.51 1.76 -11.11
CA PHE A 306 2.50 1.78 -12.57
C PHE A 306 3.63 0.91 -13.14
N LEU A 307 4.88 1.13 -12.74
CA LEU A 307 6.02 0.39 -13.25
C LEU A 307 5.98 -1.09 -12.87
N ILE A 308 5.51 -1.43 -11.66
CA ILE A 308 5.33 -2.83 -11.26
C ILE A 308 4.31 -3.51 -12.16
N LYS A 309 3.16 -2.90 -12.39
CA LYS A 309 2.10 -3.46 -13.23
C LYS A 309 2.58 -3.62 -14.67
N GLU A 310 3.21 -2.60 -15.24
CA GLU A 310 3.72 -2.61 -16.61
C GLU A 310 4.82 -3.66 -16.81
N LEU A 311 5.80 -3.73 -15.90
CA LEU A 311 6.80 -4.77 -15.92
C LEU A 311 6.15 -6.15 -15.84
N SER A 312 5.18 -6.33 -14.95
CA SER A 312 4.54 -7.63 -14.71
C SER A 312 3.72 -8.09 -15.92
N TYR A 313 3.01 -7.18 -16.59
CA TYR A 313 2.28 -7.47 -17.82
C TYR A 313 3.23 -7.83 -18.97
N ASN A 314 4.27 -7.03 -19.20
CA ASN A 314 5.27 -7.34 -20.23
C ASN A 314 5.98 -8.67 -19.95
N ASN A 315 6.30 -8.95 -18.69
CA ASN A 315 6.89 -10.21 -18.29
C ASN A 315 5.94 -11.41 -18.52
N LEU A 316 4.64 -11.24 -18.27
CA LEU A 316 3.61 -12.23 -18.58
C LEU A 316 3.61 -12.57 -20.07
N GLU A 317 3.62 -11.56 -20.95
CA GLU A 317 3.64 -11.77 -22.40
C GLU A 317 4.94 -12.44 -22.90
N LEU A 318 6.09 -12.13 -22.27
CA LEU A 318 7.36 -12.81 -22.56
C LEU A 318 7.31 -14.30 -22.16
N GLU A 319 6.83 -14.63 -20.97
CA GLU A 319 6.72 -16.02 -20.51
C GLU A 319 5.66 -16.81 -21.29
N ARG A 320 4.58 -16.16 -21.71
CA ARG A 320 3.57 -16.69 -22.64
C ARG A 320 4.18 -17.02 -24.00
N SER A 321 4.94 -16.10 -24.57
CA SER A 321 5.64 -16.31 -25.85
C SER A 321 6.62 -17.48 -25.76
N ARG A 322 7.44 -17.51 -24.70
CA ARG A 322 8.37 -18.62 -24.41
C ARG A 322 7.63 -19.96 -24.26
N ARG A 323 6.46 -19.96 -23.63
CA ARG A 323 5.64 -21.16 -23.46
C ARG A 323 5.12 -21.69 -24.79
N VAL A 324 4.67 -20.79 -25.67
CA VAL A 324 4.19 -21.11 -27.02
C VAL A 324 5.34 -21.66 -27.88
N GLU A 325 6.52 -21.04 -27.84
CA GLU A 325 7.72 -21.56 -28.51
C GLU A 325 8.10 -22.97 -28.01
N GLY A 326 7.89 -23.23 -26.72
CA GLY A 326 8.05 -24.55 -26.10
C GLY A 326 6.91 -25.54 -26.37
N GLY A 327 5.94 -25.22 -27.23
CA GLY A 327 4.82 -26.10 -27.62
C GLY A 327 3.68 -26.20 -26.61
N GLY A 328 3.64 -25.32 -25.60
CA GLY A 328 2.57 -25.25 -24.61
C GLY A 328 1.50 -24.19 -24.92
N PRO A 329 0.32 -24.25 -24.28
CA PRO A 329 -0.71 -23.23 -24.42
C PRO A 329 -0.32 -21.90 -23.74
N GLN A 330 -0.71 -20.79 -24.35
CA GLN A 330 -0.40 -19.43 -23.88
C GLN A 330 -1.13 -19.09 -22.57
N ALA A 331 -2.41 -19.48 -22.45
CA ALA A 331 -3.28 -19.08 -21.32
C ALA A 331 -2.90 -19.72 -19.97
N ASP A 332 -1.95 -20.66 -19.96
CA ASP A 332 -1.58 -21.41 -18.76
C ASP A 332 -0.55 -20.69 -17.88
N VAL A 333 -0.01 -19.54 -18.30
CA VAL A 333 0.97 -18.80 -17.47
C VAL A 333 0.24 -18.01 -16.38
N TRP A 334 0.72 -18.10 -15.14
CA TRP A 334 0.11 -17.45 -13.97
C TRP A 334 0.11 -15.91 -14.08
N PRO A 335 -1.06 -15.24 -14.13
CA PRO A 335 -1.16 -13.81 -14.41
C PRO A 335 -1.26 -12.92 -13.17
N PHE A 336 -0.95 -13.44 -11.98
CA PHE A 336 -1.14 -12.70 -10.73
C PHE A 336 0.16 -12.25 -10.08
N ILE A 337 0.12 -11.04 -9.53
CA ILE A 337 1.15 -10.50 -8.64
C ILE A 337 0.52 -10.06 -7.32
N ILE A 338 1.33 -9.95 -6.28
CA ILE A 338 0.93 -9.38 -5.00
C ILE A 338 1.59 -8.01 -4.84
N LEU A 339 0.79 -6.98 -4.55
CA LEU A 339 1.28 -5.69 -4.07
C LEU A 339 1.10 -5.64 -2.55
N SER A 340 2.20 -5.50 -1.82
CA SER A 340 2.18 -5.43 -0.35
C SER A 340 2.85 -4.15 0.14
N ASP A 341 2.23 -3.49 1.11
CA ASP A 341 2.79 -2.36 1.86
C ASP A 341 3.91 -2.84 2.81
N ASP A 342 4.94 -2.01 2.99
CA ASP A 342 6.12 -2.32 3.80
C ASP A 342 5.89 -2.27 5.32
N SER A 343 4.66 -2.04 5.78
CA SER A 343 4.26 -2.05 7.19
C SER A 343 3.30 -3.19 7.58
N CYS A 344 2.97 -4.10 6.66
CA CYS A 344 2.22 -5.34 6.98
C CYS A 344 3.03 -6.26 7.90
N VAL A 345 2.54 -6.53 9.12
CA VAL A 345 3.31 -7.26 10.15
C VAL A 345 2.81 -8.69 10.38
N MET A 346 1.50 -8.90 10.37
CA MET A 346 0.88 -10.18 10.72
C MET A 346 -0.48 -10.34 10.04
N TRP A 347 -0.91 -11.59 9.90
CA TRP A 347 -2.18 -11.95 9.30
C TRP A 347 -3.01 -12.81 10.24
N ASN A 348 -4.33 -12.71 10.11
CA ASN A 348 -5.28 -13.50 10.87
C ASN A 348 -6.36 -14.09 9.98
N ALA A 349 -6.93 -15.20 10.43
CA ALA A 349 -8.12 -15.81 9.86
C ALA A 349 -9.24 -15.82 10.91
N VAL A 350 -10.48 -15.59 10.49
CA VAL A 350 -11.66 -15.78 11.34
C VAL A 350 -12.00 -17.26 11.33
N ASP A 351 -11.99 -17.87 12.51
CA ASP A 351 -12.50 -19.22 12.70
C ASP A 351 -14.01 -19.17 12.90
N LEU A 352 -14.74 -19.79 11.96
CA LEU A 352 -16.20 -19.87 11.95
C LEU A 352 -16.71 -21.23 12.45
N ASP A 353 -15.84 -22.12 12.96
CA ASP A 353 -16.23 -23.44 13.45
C ASP A 353 -17.16 -23.31 14.69
N SER A 354 -18.46 -23.37 14.39
CA SER A 354 -19.62 -23.09 15.22
C SER A 354 -19.93 -24.11 16.33
N HIS A 355 -18.92 -24.74 16.93
CA HIS A 355 -19.11 -25.57 18.14
C HIS A 355 -18.74 -24.85 19.44
N SER A 356 -18.15 -23.65 19.36
CA SER A 356 -17.86 -22.85 20.55
C SER A 356 -19.02 -21.89 20.86
N THR A 357 -19.50 -21.89 22.10
CA THR A 357 -20.51 -20.96 22.63
C THR A 357 -20.02 -19.50 22.71
N SER A 358 -18.80 -19.20 22.23
CA SER A 358 -18.09 -17.92 22.39
C SER A 358 -18.07 -17.03 21.13
N GLY A 359 -18.71 -17.42 20.03
CA GLY A 359 -18.74 -16.65 18.79
C GLY A 359 -17.44 -16.77 17.96
N PRO A 360 -17.34 -16.04 16.83
CA PRO A 360 -16.20 -16.13 15.91
C PRO A 360 -14.90 -15.67 16.58
N VAL A 361 -13.84 -16.49 16.48
CA VAL A 361 -12.53 -16.18 17.05
C VAL A 361 -11.53 -15.89 15.94
N GLU A 362 -10.91 -14.72 15.97
CA GLU A 362 -9.81 -14.40 15.06
C GLU A 362 -8.51 -15.02 15.55
N ARG A 363 -7.87 -15.85 14.71
CA ARG A 363 -6.61 -16.55 15.02
C ARG A 363 -5.48 -16.09 14.09
N SER A 364 -4.28 -15.96 14.64
CA SER A 364 -3.10 -15.65 13.82
C SER A 364 -2.75 -16.82 12.90
N VAL A 365 -2.49 -16.50 11.63
CA VAL A 365 -2.11 -17.44 10.57
C VAL A 365 -0.88 -16.96 9.83
N SER A 366 -0.19 -17.89 9.16
CA SER A 366 0.89 -17.55 8.23
C SER A 366 0.34 -16.84 7.00
N LEU A 367 1.10 -15.92 6.43
CA LEU A 367 0.84 -15.36 5.10
C LEU A 367 0.75 -16.46 4.03
N LYS A 368 1.57 -17.51 4.13
CA LYS A 368 1.51 -18.70 3.25
C LYS A 368 0.08 -19.25 3.13
N GLN A 369 -0.56 -19.52 4.27
CA GLN A 369 -1.94 -20.03 4.32
C GLN A 369 -2.95 -19.07 3.67
N VAL A 370 -2.81 -17.76 3.90
CA VAL A 370 -3.68 -16.73 3.29
C VAL A 370 -3.53 -16.75 1.77
N LEU A 371 -2.29 -16.71 1.28
CA LEU A 371 -1.99 -16.68 -0.15
C LEU A 371 -2.40 -17.98 -0.84
N GLN A 372 -2.05 -19.14 -0.29
CA GLN A 372 -2.47 -20.43 -0.87
C GLN A 372 -3.99 -20.56 -0.91
N HIS A 373 -4.70 -20.03 0.08
CA HIS A 373 -6.16 -19.97 0.02
C HIS A 373 -6.62 -19.08 -1.13
N MET A 374 -6.11 -17.86 -1.26
CA MET A 374 -6.51 -16.95 -2.36
C MET A 374 -6.15 -17.52 -3.75
N GLU A 375 -4.94 -18.07 -3.92
CA GLU A 375 -4.45 -18.68 -5.18
C GLU A 375 -5.22 -19.94 -5.58
N ALA A 376 -5.80 -20.66 -4.61
CA ALA A 376 -6.64 -21.83 -4.84
C ALA A 376 -8.11 -21.49 -5.12
N CYS A 377 -8.47 -20.20 -5.19
CA CYS A 377 -9.83 -19.78 -5.51
C CYS A 377 -10.26 -20.31 -6.89
N PRO A 378 -11.36 -21.07 -6.97
CA PRO A 378 -11.99 -21.39 -8.25
C PRO A 378 -12.26 -20.08 -9.01
N ASP A 379 -12.10 -20.11 -10.32
CA ASP A 379 -12.34 -18.96 -11.19
C ASP A 379 -11.53 -17.70 -10.85
N LEU A 380 -10.43 -17.79 -10.10
CA LEU A 380 -9.61 -16.63 -9.74
C LEU A 380 -9.23 -15.77 -10.96
N THR A 381 -9.04 -16.40 -12.12
CA THR A 381 -8.75 -15.73 -13.40
C THR A 381 -9.84 -14.79 -13.89
N GLN A 382 -11.07 -14.85 -13.35
CA GLN A 382 -12.17 -13.90 -13.62
C GLN A 382 -12.12 -12.65 -12.72
N PHE A 383 -11.26 -12.64 -11.70
CA PHE A 383 -11.12 -11.54 -10.76
C PHE A 383 -10.00 -10.61 -11.24
N GLY A 384 -10.32 -9.32 -11.38
CA GLY A 384 -9.33 -8.31 -11.72
C GLY A 384 -8.47 -7.94 -10.50
N LEU A 385 -9.08 -7.90 -9.32
CA LEU A 385 -8.42 -7.50 -8.09
C LEU A 385 -8.99 -8.25 -6.88
N CYS A 386 -8.12 -8.81 -6.05
CA CYS A 386 -8.49 -9.40 -4.77
C CYS A 386 -7.69 -8.77 -3.63
N GLY A 387 -8.26 -8.76 -2.43
CA GLY A 387 -7.58 -8.25 -1.24
C GLY A 387 -8.19 -8.81 0.04
N ILE A 388 -7.65 -8.36 1.17
CA ILE A 388 -8.10 -8.77 2.51
C ILE A 388 -8.48 -7.53 3.32
N ARG A 389 -9.26 -7.71 4.40
CA ARG A 389 -9.60 -6.58 5.27
C ARG A 389 -8.41 -6.17 6.15
N LYS A 390 -8.55 -5.01 6.77
CA LYS A 390 -7.66 -4.61 7.84
C LYS A 390 -8.10 -5.21 9.17
N TRP A 391 -7.16 -5.32 10.10
CA TRP A 391 -7.43 -5.80 11.44
C TRP A 391 -8.14 -4.74 12.29
N SER A 392 -9.07 -5.19 13.15
CA SER A 392 -9.76 -4.38 14.15
C SER A 392 -9.82 -5.15 15.47
N SER A 393 -9.75 -4.42 16.58
CA SER A 393 -9.93 -4.95 17.93
C SER A 393 -11.40 -5.26 18.27
N HIS A 394 -12.35 -4.74 17.49
CA HIS A 394 -13.78 -4.94 17.74
C HIS A 394 -14.16 -6.39 17.40
N SER A 395 -14.73 -7.09 18.38
CA SER A 395 -15.17 -8.46 18.15
C SER A 395 -16.39 -8.48 17.21
N PRO A 396 -16.47 -9.40 16.25
CA PRO A 396 -17.68 -9.63 15.46
C PRO A 396 -18.82 -10.10 16.39
N GLY A 397 -19.55 -9.13 16.95
CA GLY A 397 -20.60 -9.36 17.95
C GLY A 397 -20.68 -8.36 19.10
N GLN A 398 -19.66 -7.53 19.34
CA GLN A 398 -19.70 -6.48 20.37
C GLN A 398 -19.74 -5.08 19.76
N GLY A 399 -20.86 -4.73 19.13
CA GLY A 399 -21.19 -3.34 18.86
C GLY A 399 -21.79 -2.71 20.12
N GLN A 400 -21.21 -1.62 20.63
CA GLN A 400 -21.87 -0.74 21.59
C GLN A 400 -23.07 -0.08 20.90
N GLY A 401 -24.23 -0.70 21.02
CA GLY A 401 -25.53 -0.18 20.64
C GLY A 401 -26.59 -1.00 21.38
N SER A 402 -27.45 -0.33 22.14
CA SER A 402 -28.51 -0.99 22.91
C SER A 402 -29.46 -1.74 21.97
N GLY A 403 -29.32 -3.05 21.86
CA GLY A 403 -30.20 -3.91 21.07
C GLY A 403 -29.49 -5.22 20.72
N GLY A 404 -29.66 -6.25 21.55
CA GLY A 404 -28.95 -7.52 21.47
C GLY A 404 -29.23 -8.32 20.19
N GLY A 405 -28.46 -8.06 19.14
CA GLY A 405 -28.36 -8.90 17.96
C GLY A 405 -26.89 -9.11 17.58
N ALA A 406 -26.48 -10.36 17.37
CA ALA A 406 -25.14 -10.68 16.87
C ALA A 406 -25.00 -10.17 15.43
N ARG A 407 -24.12 -9.19 15.20
CA ARG A 407 -23.79 -8.73 13.84
C ARG A 407 -22.98 -9.82 13.14
N HIS A 408 -23.56 -10.43 12.10
CA HIS A 408 -22.86 -11.37 11.24
C HIS A 408 -21.99 -10.59 10.24
N ARG A 409 -20.75 -11.05 10.02
CA ARG A 409 -19.85 -10.49 9.02
C ARG A 409 -19.96 -11.30 7.73
N GLU A 410 -20.14 -10.63 6.61
CA GLU A 410 -20.16 -11.29 5.31
C GLU A 410 -18.75 -11.79 4.95
N PRO A 411 -18.58 -13.03 4.42
CA PRO A 411 -17.27 -13.61 4.13
C PRO A 411 -16.54 -12.92 2.99
N PHE A 412 -17.28 -12.30 2.08
CA PHE A 412 -16.77 -11.57 0.92
C PHE A 412 -17.49 -10.23 0.79
N SER A 413 -16.84 -9.24 0.18
CA SER A 413 -17.44 -7.94 -0.15
C SER A 413 -16.76 -7.30 -1.35
N ARG A 414 -17.40 -6.30 -1.97
CA ARG A 414 -16.84 -5.50 -3.07
C ARG A 414 -16.63 -4.06 -2.60
N GLY A 415 -15.51 -3.44 -2.98
CA GLY A 415 -15.19 -2.06 -2.65
C GLY A 415 -13.71 -1.77 -2.79
N HIS A 416 -13.25 -0.65 -2.22
CA HIS A 416 -11.84 -0.25 -2.26
C HIS A 416 -10.91 -1.22 -1.54
N LEU A 417 -9.81 -1.58 -2.19
CA LEU A 417 -8.79 -2.46 -1.62
C LEU A 417 -7.50 -1.69 -1.38
N HIS A 418 -6.83 -1.96 -0.26
CA HIS A 418 -5.66 -1.22 0.19
C HIS A 418 -4.60 -2.16 0.75
N ASP A 419 -3.34 -1.72 0.66
CA ASP A 419 -2.16 -2.25 1.37
C ASP A 419 -1.72 -3.69 1.05
N PHE A 420 -2.63 -4.59 0.68
CA PHE A 420 -2.34 -5.97 0.35
C PHE A 420 -3.30 -6.46 -0.74
N LEU A 421 -2.80 -6.53 -1.98
CA LEU A 421 -3.58 -6.76 -3.18
C LEU A 421 -3.02 -7.94 -3.97
N LEU A 422 -3.90 -8.84 -4.42
CA LEU A 422 -3.62 -9.81 -5.46
C LEU A 422 -4.20 -9.26 -6.77
N LEU A 423 -3.34 -8.88 -7.71
CA LEU A 423 -3.68 -8.19 -8.95
C LEU A 423 -3.53 -9.11 -10.15
N ASN A 424 -4.57 -9.22 -10.96
CA ASN A 424 -4.53 -9.88 -12.25
C ASN A 424 -4.06 -8.90 -13.33
N VAL A 425 -2.80 -9.02 -13.77
CA VAL A 425 -2.22 -8.05 -14.72
C VAL A 425 -2.74 -8.24 -16.14
N ASP A 426 -3.30 -9.42 -16.46
CA ASP A 426 -3.86 -9.74 -17.77
C ASP A 426 -5.23 -9.08 -17.98
N LEU A 427 -6.14 -9.27 -17.01
CA LEU A 427 -7.47 -8.65 -17.06
C LEU A 427 -7.41 -7.13 -16.93
N THR A 428 -6.38 -6.60 -16.27
CA THR A 428 -6.23 -5.16 -16.04
C THR A 428 -5.30 -4.48 -17.05
N GLN A 429 -4.93 -5.12 -18.16
CA GLN A 429 -3.98 -4.58 -19.14
C GLN A 429 -4.35 -3.17 -19.64
N ASP A 430 -5.64 -2.91 -19.87
CA ASP A 430 -6.14 -1.63 -20.38
C ASP A 430 -6.37 -0.56 -19.31
N ILE A 431 -6.12 -0.89 -18.03
CA ILE A 431 -6.37 -0.01 -16.88
C ILE A 431 -5.07 0.22 -16.15
N GLN A 432 -4.55 1.45 -16.21
CA GLN A 432 -3.26 1.77 -15.64
C GLN A 432 -3.36 2.53 -14.32
N TYR A 433 -2.41 2.27 -13.42
CA TYR A 433 -2.11 3.21 -12.34
C TYR A 433 -1.61 4.51 -12.97
N ASN A 434 -2.02 5.65 -12.42
CA ASN A 434 -1.50 6.92 -12.90
C ASN A 434 -0.09 7.15 -12.30
N GLN A 435 0.92 7.10 -13.17
CA GLN A 435 2.33 7.24 -12.80
C GLN A 435 2.66 8.56 -12.08
N ASN A 436 1.85 9.60 -12.25
CA ASN A 436 2.09 10.91 -11.64
C ASN A 436 1.52 11.02 -10.22
N ARG A 437 0.71 10.05 -9.75
CA ARG A 437 0.01 10.13 -8.45
C ARG A 437 0.93 10.07 -7.24
N PHE A 438 0.69 10.98 -6.29
CA PHE A 438 1.35 10.95 -4.98
C PHE A 438 0.49 10.34 -3.87
N ALA A 439 -0.83 10.46 -3.98
CA ALA A 439 -1.78 9.86 -3.06
C ALA A 439 -3.06 9.39 -3.79
N CYS A 440 -3.85 8.55 -3.10
CA CYS A 440 -5.13 8.01 -3.57
C CYS A 440 -5.06 7.26 -4.92
N ASP A 441 -3.87 6.77 -5.30
CA ASP A 441 -3.67 5.99 -6.52
C ASP A 441 -4.41 4.65 -6.46
N ASP A 442 -4.54 4.06 -5.27
CA ASP A 442 -5.32 2.84 -5.02
C ASP A 442 -6.85 3.07 -5.15
N VAL A 443 -7.38 4.18 -4.64
CA VAL A 443 -8.79 4.59 -4.79
C VAL A 443 -9.12 4.82 -6.26
N ASP A 444 -8.31 5.63 -6.93
CA ASP A 444 -8.46 5.96 -8.36
C ASP A 444 -8.35 4.70 -9.24
N PHE A 445 -7.37 3.84 -8.99
CA PHE A 445 -7.24 2.57 -9.69
C PHE A 445 -8.44 1.64 -9.47
N THR A 446 -8.89 1.47 -8.22
CA THR A 446 -10.04 0.62 -7.89
C THR A 446 -11.32 1.10 -8.60
N LEU A 447 -11.57 2.41 -8.62
CA LEU A 447 -12.74 2.98 -9.31
C LEU A 447 -12.70 2.70 -10.82
N ARG A 448 -11.52 2.79 -11.45
CA ARG A 448 -11.37 2.44 -12.87
C ARG A 448 -11.56 0.95 -13.12
N VAL A 449 -11.01 0.08 -12.27
CA VAL A 449 -11.20 -1.38 -12.35
C VAL A 449 -12.69 -1.74 -12.24
N HIS A 450 -13.38 -1.16 -11.27
CA HIS A 450 -14.82 -1.36 -11.10
C HIS A 450 -15.61 -0.85 -12.30
N SER A 451 -15.29 0.36 -12.80
CA SER A 451 -15.98 0.96 -13.94
C SER A 451 -15.70 0.24 -15.25
N ALA A 452 -14.61 -0.51 -15.37
CA ALA A 452 -14.35 -1.41 -16.48
C ALA A 452 -15.16 -2.74 -16.40
N GLY A 453 -15.95 -2.93 -15.33
CA GLY A 453 -16.75 -4.13 -15.11
C GLY A 453 -15.97 -5.34 -14.60
N LEU A 454 -14.72 -5.15 -14.17
CA LEU A 454 -13.90 -6.23 -13.61
C LEU A 454 -14.33 -6.55 -12.17
N LEU A 455 -14.24 -7.83 -11.80
CA LEU A 455 -14.62 -8.28 -10.47
C LEU A 455 -13.53 -7.93 -9.45
N ILE A 456 -13.96 -7.28 -8.37
CA ILE A 456 -13.12 -6.90 -7.23
C ILE A 456 -13.63 -7.65 -5.99
N CYS A 457 -12.78 -8.41 -5.30
CA CYS A 457 -13.18 -9.23 -4.16
C CYS A 457 -12.32 -8.96 -2.92
N ARG A 458 -12.96 -8.60 -1.81
CA ARG A 458 -12.33 -8.60 -0.49
C ARG A 458 -12.68 -9.89 0.25
N PHE A 459 -11.66 -10.64 0.68
CA PHE A 459 -11.80 -11.80 1.55
C PHE A 459 -11.86 -11.32 3.02
N ASN A 460 -13.08 -11.18 3.56
CA ASN A 460 -13.28 -10.65 4.91
C ASN A 460 -12.92 -11.65 6.02
N ASN A 461 -12.77 -12.93 5.67
CA ASN A 461 -12.30 -13.97 6.58
C ASN A 461 -10.81 -13.82 6.93
N PHE A 462 -10.03 -13.07 6.16
CA PHE A 462 -8.64 -12.78 6.46
C PHE A 462 -8.43 -11.30 6.79
N SER A 463 -7.52 -11.02 7.71
CA SER A 463 -7.10 -9.65 8.01
C SER A 463 -5.59 -9.50 7.99
N VAL A 464 -5.15 -8.27 7.70
CA VAL A 464 -3.77 -7.84 7.88
C VAL A 464 -3.66 -6.80 8.99
N MET A 465 -2.68 -6.99 9.86
CA MET A 465 -2.24 -6.01 10.85
C MET A 465 -1.13 -5.15 10.24
N LYS A 466 -1.26 -3.83 10.35
CA LYS A 466 -0.21 -2.88 9.95
C LYS A 466 0.48 -2.29 11.17
N LYS A 467 1.80 -2.44 11.25
CA LYS A 467 2.61 -1.84 12.30
C LYS A 467 2.66 -0.33 12.12
N GLN A 468 2.50 0.41 13.21
CA GLN A 468 2.75 1.84 13.20
C GLN A 468 4.26 2.09 13.04
N ILE A 469 4.64 2.75 11.95
CA ILE A 469 6.02 3.17 11.68
C ILE A 469 6.02 4.70 11.54
N SER A 470 6.74 5.38 12.43
CA SER A 470 6.78 6.85 12.52
C SER A 470 7.68 7.53 11.49
N ILE A 471 8.52 6.76 10.79
CA ILE A 471 9.52 7.26 9.84
C ILE A 471 9.19 6.75 8.43
N GLY A 472 9.48 7.56 7.41
CA GLY A 472 9.19 7.21 6.02
C GLY A 472 7.68 7.17 5.73
N GLY A 473 7.29 6.43 4.69
CA GLY A 473 5.90 6.37 4.24
C GLY A 473 5.52 7.54 3.31
N TYR A 474 4.22 7.78 3.19
CA TYR A 474 3.62 8.86 2.41
C TYR A 474 3.99 10.29 2.88
N HIS A 475 4.79 10.42 3.95
CA HIS A 475 5.09 11.69 4.64
C HIS A 475 6.43 12.31 4.25
N THR A 476 7.12 11.76 3.25
CA THR A 476 8.49 12.18 2.90
C THR A 476 8.57 13.38 1.97
N PHE A 477 7.45 13.87 1.43
CA PHE A 477 7.49 15.00 0.48
C PHE A 477 7.26 16.33 1.20
N ILE A 478 8.34 17.04 1.45
CA ILE A 478 8.32 18.41 2.00
C ILE A 478 8.39 19.39 0.82
N ILE A 479 7.39 20.25 0.69
CA ILE A 479 7.38 21.34 -0.30
C ILE A 479 8.35 22.42 0.19
N LYS A 480 9.37 22.75 -0.63
CA LYS A 480 10.42 23.72 -0.29
C LYS A 480 10.64 24.73 -1.41
N ASN A 481 11.08 25.92 -1.04
CA ASN A 481 11.48 26.98 -1.99
C ASN A 481 12.89 26.70 -2.54
N LYS A 482 13.14 26.93 -3.83
CA LYS A 482 14.45 26.69 -4.48
C LYS A 482 15.53 27.69 -4.03
N MET A 483 15.16 28.84 -3.45
CA MET A 483 16.09 29.95 -3.14
C MET A 483 16.52 30.07 -1.65
N THR A 484 15.95 29.30 -0.73
CA THR A 484 16.24 29.43 0.71
C THR A 484 16.41 28.07 1.38
N ASP A 485 17.58 27.84 1.99
CA ASP A 485 17.88 26.62 2.78
C ASP A 485 17.05 26.50 4.08
N VAL A 486 16.32 27.56 4.45
CA VAL A 486 15.42 27.56 5.60
C VAL A 486 14.05 27.04 5.18
N PRO A 487 13.54 25.94 5.79
CA PRO A 487 12.20 25.44 5.52
C PRO A 487 11.16 26.41 6.11
N THR A 488 10.63 27.31 5.28
CA THR A 488 9.44 28.10 5.59
C THR A 488 8.19 27.36 5.10
N SER A 489 7.13 27.36 5.90
CA SER A 489 5.84 26.79 5.49
C SER A 489 5.25 27.62 4.35
N ILE A 490 5.08 27.01 3.19
CA ILE A 490 4.52 27.64 1.98
C ILE A 490 3.02 27.35 1.97
N GLN A 491 2.22 28.42 1.85
CA GLN A 491 0.76 28.31 1.84
C GLN A 491 0.27 27.63 0.56
N PRO A 492 -0.82 26.82 0.60
CA PRO A 492 -1.35 26.15 -0.58
C PRO A 492 -1.67 27.07 -1.76
N SER A 493 -2.11 28.30 -1.49
CA SER A 493 -2.36 29.32 -2.53
C SER A 493 -1.11 29.70 -3.34
N GLN A 494 0.09 29.42 -2.83
CA GLN A 494 1.38 29.68 -3.48
C GLN A 494 1.88 28.48 -4.30
N TYR A 495 1.18 27.34 -4.29
CA TYR A 495 1.54 26.17 -5.09
C TYR A 495 1.21 26.34 -6.58
N ILE A 496 0.40 27.35 -6.90
CA ILE A 496 -0.01 27.72 -8.24
C ILE A 496 0.24 29.21 -8.47
N CYS A 497 0.25 29.63 -9.73
CA CYS A 497 0.45 31.02 -10.13
C CYS A 497 -0.17 31.28 -11.50
N ALA A 498 -0.33 32.56 -11.88
CA ALA A 498 -0.67 32.89 -13.26
C ALA A 498 0.50 32.55 -14.21
N PRO A 499 0.25 32.06 -15.44
CA PRO A 499 1.27 31.60 -16.38
C PRO A 499 2.46 32.57 -16.59
N ASP A 500 2.16 33.86 -16.62
CA ASP A 500 3.14 34.92 -16.95
C ASP A 500 3.63 35.70 -15.71
N SER A 501 3.30 35.23 -14.50
CA SER A 501 3.67 35.92 -13.26
C SER A 501 5.09 35.62 -12.81
N LYS A 502 5.79 36.62 -12.26
CA LYS A 502 7.09 36.44 -11.60
C LYS A 502 6.84 35.90 -10.18
N HIS A 503 7.17 34.64 -9.93
CA HIS A 503 7.00 33.98 -8.63
C HIS A 503 8.28 33.20 -8.26
N PRO A 504 8.54 32.98 -6.96
CA PRO A 504 9.62 32.10 -6.53
C PRO A 504 9.30 30.64 -6.90
N PHE A 505 10.24 29.95 -7.54
CA PHE A 505 10.05 28.56 -7.95
C PHE A 505 10.18 27.59 -6.78
N LEU A 506 9.27 26.62 -6.73
CA LEU A 506 9.29 25.53 -5.77
C LEU A 506 10.11 24.36 -6.30
N ALA A 507 10.94 23.78 -5.43
CA ALA A 507 11.70 22.56 -5.72
C ALA A 507 10.82 21.34 -5.42
N THR A 508 9.73 21.21 -6.18
CA THR A 508 8.68 20.22 -5.93
C THR A 508 8.00 19.84 -7.26
N PRO A 509 7.71 18.55 -7.50
CA PRO A 509 7.04 18.10 -8.72
C PRO A 509 5.68 18.78 -8.95
N ALA A 510 5.38 19.12 -10.20
CA ALA A 510 4.15 19.81 -10.59
C ALA A 510 2.88 19.10 -10.10
N GLN A 511 2.80 17.77 -10.27
CA GLN A 511 1.63 17.00 -9.87
C GLN A 511 1.39 17.02 -8.35
N LEU A 512 2.46 16.98 -7.53
CA LEU A 512 2.34 17.09 -6.08
C LEU A 512 1.80 18.46 -5.67
N LEU A 513 2.26 19.53 -6.33
CA LEU A 513 1.75 20.88 -6.09
C LEU A 513 0.27 20.99 -6.44
N LEU A 514 -0.15 20.42 -7.58
CA LEU A 514 -1.56 20.39 -7.98
C LEU A 514 -2.43 19.61 -6.99
N GLU A 515 -2.03 18.39 -6.62
CA GLU A 515 -2.79 17.56 -5.66
C GLU A 515 -2.92 18.26 -4.31
N LYS A 516 -1.86 18.90 -3.82
CA LYS A 516 -1.89 19.65 -2.56
C LYS A 516 -2.69 20.95 -2.66
N TYR A 517 -2.64 21.63 -3.81
CA TYR A 517 -3.46 22.82 -4.05
C TYR A 517 -4.95 22.47 -4.01
N LEU A 518 -5.37 21.45 -4.76
CA LEU A 518 -6.77 21.01 -4.84
C LEU A 518 -7.28 20.44 -3.51
N GLN A 519 -6.43 19.73 -2.75
CA GLN A 519 -6.79 19.21 -1.44
C GLN A 519 -7.10 20.32 -0.42
N HIS A 520 -6.39 21.46 -0.50
CA HIS A 520 -6.42 22.49 0.54
C HIS A 520 -7.12 23.80 0.12
N THR A 521 -7.44 23.96 -1.16
CA THR A 521 -8.08 25.18 -1.69
C THR A 521 -9.43 24.84 -2.28
N SER A 522 -10.47 25.56 -1.82
CA SER A 522 -11.85 25.33 -2.27
C SER A 522 -12.11 25.91 -3.67
N LEU A 523 -11.66 25.20 -4.71
CA LEU A 523 -11.89 25.58 -6.12
C LEU A 523 -13.37 25.52 -6.52
N PHE A 524 -14.16 24.69 -5.83
CA PHE A 524 -15.55 24.38 -6.17
C PHE A 524 -16.50 24.79 -5.03
N PRO A 525 -16.77 26.10 -4.86
CA PRO A 525 -17.48 26.62 -3.69
C PRO A 525 -18.93 26.12 -3.55
N LEU A 526 -19.59 25.73 -4.65
CA LEU A 526 -20.95 25.19 -4.62
C LEU A 526 -21.01 23.73 -4.11
N SER A 527 -19.87 23.03 -4.09
CA SER A 527 -19.75 21.63 -3.66
C SER A 527 -19.39 21.48 -2.18
N THR A 528 -18.90 22.55 -1.56
CA THR A 528 -18.40 22.54 -0.19
C THR A 528 -19.52 22.17 0.78
N CYS A 529 -19.33 21.09 1.54
CA CYS A 529 -20.30 20.52 2.47
C CYS A 529 -21.65 20.18 1.81
N ASN A 530 -21.67 19.86 0.51
CA ASN A 530 -22.89 19.61 -0.24
C ASN A 530 -22.85 18.26 -0.97
N TYR A 531 -23.40 17.23 -0.31
CA TYR A 531 -23.46 15.88 -0.88
C TYR A 531 -24.46 15.74 -2.04
N THR A 532 -25.53 16.56 -2.05
CA THR A 532 -26.61 16.47 -3.04
C THR A 532 -26.19 16.94 -4.43
N HIS A 533 -25.15 17.77 -4.50
CA HIS A 533 -24.59 18.30 -5.73
C HIS A 533 -23.09 18.00 -5.79
N PRO A 534 -22.69 16.75 -6.08
CA PRO A 534 -21.28 16.40 -6.15
C PRO A 534 -20.59 17.08 -7.34
N ILE A 535 -19.26 17.02 -7.35
CA ILE A 535 -18.45 17.37 -8.53
C ILE A 535 -18.37 16.15 -9.44
N LEU A 536 -18.64 16.33 -10.73
CA LEU A 536 -18.39 15.30 -11.72
C LEU A 536 -16.88 15.24 -12.01
N SER A 537 -16.25 14.09 -11.80
CA SER A 537 -14.84 13.84 -12.16
C SER A 537 -14.77 12.69 -13.15
N VAL A 538 -14.22 12.95 -14.33
CA VAL A 538 -14.23 11.99 -15.43
C VAL A 538 -12.88 11.28 -15.61
N ASP A 539 -12.91 9.95 -15.68
CA ASP A 539 -11.77 9.02 -15.85
C ASP A 539 -10.67 9.08 -14.77
N CYS A 540 -10.79 9.99 -13.81
CA CYS A 540 -9.72 10.31 -12.89
C CYS A 540 -10.32 10.73 -11.54
N TYR A 541 -10.02 10.00 -10.47
CA TYR A 541 -10.35 10.45 -9.12
C TYR A 541 -9.21 11.29 -8.56
N LEU A 542 -9.54 12.47 -8.02
CA LEU A 542 -8.62 13.40 -7.38
C LEU A 542 -9.17 13.80 -6.01
N ASN A 543 -8.30 13.91 -5.03
CA ASN A 543 -8.67 14.49 -3.74
C ASN A 543 -8.82 16.02 -3.87
N LEU A 544 -10.03 16.51 -3.64
CA LEU A 544 -10.42 17.93 -3.65
C LEU A 544 -10.70 18.47 -2.24
N GLY A 545 -10.33 17.72 -1.20
CA GLY A 545 -10.53 18.05 0.20
C GLY A 545 -11.75 17.34 0.82
N PRO A 546 -11.79 17.22 2.17
CA PRO A 546 -12.78 16.42 2.88
C PRO A 546 -14.20 17.00 2.84
N GLU A 547 -14.34 18.31 2.58
CA GLU A 547 -15.63 18.97 2.47
C GLU A 547 -16.30 18.76 1.10
N VAL A 548 -15.60 18.12 0.15
CA VAL A 548 -16.03 17.97 -1.23
C VAL A 548 -16.41 16.52 -1.50
N THR A 549 -17.53 16.33 -2.21
CA THR A 549 -17.96 15.03 -2.71
C THR A 549 -17.69 14.91 -4.21
N VAL A 550 -17.05 13.83 -4.63
CA VAL A 550 -16.66 13.56 -6.01
C VAL A 550 -17.46 12.40 -6.57
N CYS A 551 -18.20 12.63 -7.65
CA CYS A 551 -18.84 11.61 -8.45
C CYS A 551 -17.90 11.19 -9.59
N PHE A 552 -17.31 9.99 -9.46
CA PHE A 552 -16.44 9.42 -10.48
C PHE A 552 -17.27 8.75 -11.58
N VAL A 553 -16.95 9.05 -12.84
CA VAL A 553 -17.52 8.41 -14.02
C VAL A 553 -16.41 8.13 -15.03
N SER A 554 -16.41 6.97 -15.66
CA SER A 554 -15.54 6.69 -16.80
C SER A 554 -16.23 7.03 -18.12
N SER A 555 -15.47 7.64 -19.04
CA SER A 555 -15.89 7.92 -20.41
C SER A 555 -15.62 6.77 -21.38
N ARG A 556 -14.97 5.69 -20.93
CA ARG A 556 -14.64 4.55 -21.79
C ARG A 556 -15.89 3.82 -22.29
N PRO A 557 -15.89 3.29 -23.53
CA PRO A 557 -16.99 2.47 -24.02
C PRO A 557 -17.27 1.27 -23.10
N HIS A 558 -18.54 0.91 -22.94
CA HIS A 558 -19.01 -0.22 -22.10
C HIS A 558 -18.68 -0.10 -20.60
N SER A 559 -18.36 1.10 -20.11
CA SER A 559 -18.11 1.33 -18.70
C SER A 559 -19.37 1.17 -17.85
N ILE A 560 -19.21 0.56 -16.67
CA ILE A 560 -20.24 0.41 -15.64
C ILE A 560 -20.12 1.59 -14.67
N ASN A 561 -20.88 2.64 -14.95
CA ASN A 561 -20.89 3.84 -14.12
C ASN A 561 -22.03 3.82 -13.09
N ILE A 562 -21.86 4.63 -12.03
CA ILE A 562 -22.93 4.95 -11.09
C ILE A 562 -24.12 5.60 -11.83
N CYS A 563 -25.35 5.32 -11.41
CA CYS A 563 -26.51 5.98 -11.98
C CYS A 563 -26.50 7.47 -11.63
N THR A 564 -26.44 8.35 -12.65
CA THR A 564 -26.43 9.80 -12.48
C THR A 564 -27.76 10.47 -12.87
N THR A 565 -28.80 9.67 -13.13
CA THR A 565 -30.11 10.18 -13.57
C THR A 565 -30.69 11.13 -12.54
N GLY A 566 -31.01 12.36 -12.95
CA GLY A 566 -31.58 13.39 -12.08
C GLY A 566 -30.58 14.12 -11.18
N LEU A 567 -29.28 13.80 -11.25
CA LEU A 567 -28.24 14.55 -10.52
C LEU A 567 -27.91 15.87 -11.21
N LEU A 568 -27.78 16.91 -10.40
CA LEU A 568 -27.24 18.21 -10.80
C LEU A 568 -25.86 18.38 -10.17
N PHE A 569 -24.84 18.58 -10.99
CA PHE A 569 -23.46 18.71 -10.55
C PHE A 569 -23.11 20.15 -10.21
N SER A 570 -22.34 20.35 -9.14
CA SER A 570 -21.85 21.67 -8.70
C SER A 570 -20.51 22.06 -9.34
N GLY A 571 -19.88 21.13 -10.06
CA GLY A 571 -18.64 21.35 -10.78
C GLY A 571 -18.27 20.19 -11.70
N LEU A 572 -17.29 20.42 -12.56
CA LEU A 572 -16.72 19.47 -13.50
C LEU A 572 -15.19 19.50 -13.40
N LEU A 573 -14.58 18.33 -13.17
CA LEU A 573 -13.13 18.16 -13.18
C LEU A 573 -12.72 17.25 -14.34
N LEU A 574 -11.86 17.76 -15.22
CA LEU A 574 -11.33 17.03 -16.36
C LEU A 574 -9.79 17.04 -16.30
N CYS A 575 -9.20 15.85 -16.21
CA CYS A 575 -7.75 15.67 -16.23
C CYS A 575 -7.35 14.75 -17.38
N PHE A 576 -6.71 15.31 -18.40
CA PHE A 576 -6.43 14.60 -19.64
C PHE A 576 -5.06 13.92 -19.60
N TRP A 577 -5.04 12.70 -19.06
CA TRP A 577 -3.87 11.81 -19.10
C TRP A 577 -4.10 10.63 -20.06
N ASP A 578 -5.32 10.10 -20.10
CA ASP A 578 -5.76 8.97 -20.93
C ASP A 578 -7.31 8.94 -20.97
N SER A 579 -7.92 9.95 -21.63
CA SER A 579 -9.37 10.20 -21.55
C SER A 579 -10.04 10.14 -22.93
N PHE A 580 -11.17 9.45 -22.99
CA PHE A 580 -12.01 9.25 -24.18
C PHE A 580 -13.19 10.25 -24.23
N VAL A 581 -13.15 11.29 -23.41
CA VAL A 581 -14.24 12.26 -23.29
C VAL A 581 -14.52 12.94 -24.63
N THR A 582 -15.81 13.01 -24.96
CA THR A 582 -16.37 13.67 -26.14
C THR A 582 -17.41 14.72 -25.73
N PRO A 583 -17.73 15.71 -26.58
CA PRO A 583 -18.83 16.64 -26.30
C PRO A 583 -20.16 15.91 -26.04
N GLY A 584 -20.47 14.89 -26.85
CA GLY A 584 -21.69 14.10 -26.70
C GLY A 584 -21.77 13.35 -25.38
N PHE A 585 -20.64 12.91 -24.82
CA PHE A 585 -20.60 12.31 -23.49
C PHE A 585 -20.93 13.35 -22.40
N LEU A 586 -20.35 14.56 -22.47
CA LEU A 586 -20.57 15.60 -21.46
C LEU A 586 -22.00 16.14 -21.44
N LYS A 587 -22.69 16.18 -22.59
CA LYS A 587 -24.09 16.61 -22.72
C LYS A 587 -25.08 15.72 -21.95
N ASN A 588 -24.65 14.55 -21.46
CA ASN A 588 -25.47 13.67 -20.61
C ASN A 588 -25.55 14.13 -19.14
N PHE A 589 -24.78 15.14 -18.76
CA PHE A 589 -24.73 15.65 -17.39
C PHE A 589 -25.27 17.07 -17.31
N HIS A 590 -25.86 17.41 -16.16
CA HIS A 590 -26.46 18.71 -15.93
C HIS A 590 -25.76 19.44 -14.79
N PHE A 591 -25.50 20.72 -14.96
CA PHE A 591 -24.73 21.51 -14.01
C PHE A 591 -25.56 22.66 -13.43
N LEU A 592 -25.27 23.00 -12.18
CA LEU A 592 -25.83 24.19 -11.54
C LEU A 592 -25.34 25.45 -12.25
N LYS A 593 -26.21 26.46 -12.34
CA LYS A 593 -25.80 27.79 -12.78
C LYS A 593 -24.68 28.31 -11.87
N GLY A 594 -23.55 28.64 -12.48
CA GLY A 594 -22.36 29.07 -11.76
C GLY A 594 -21.49 27.95 -11.18
N ALA A 595 -21.75 26.69 -11.52
CA ALA A 595 -20.81 25.58 -11.32
C ALA A 595 -19.43 25.91 -11.90
N ILE A 596 -18.39 25.32 -11.32
CA ILE A 596 -17.00 25.53 -11.75
C ILE A 596 -16.52 24.33 -12.55
N LEU A 597 -15.98 24.60 -13.73
CA LEU A 597 -15.20 23.66 -14.53
C LEU A 597 -13.72 23.86 -14.20
N CYS A 598 -12.96 22.79 -14.08
CA CYS A 598 -11.50 22.79 -14.03
C CYS A 598 -10.95 21.79 -15.05
N VAL A 599 -10.20 22.29 -16.03
CA VAL A 599 -9.51 21.48 -17.05
C VAL A 599 -8.01 21.51 -16.76
N VAL A 600 -7.39 20.34 -16.57
CA VAL A 600 -5.95 20.20 -16.31
C VAL A 600 -5.27 19.49 -17.49
N CYS A 601 -4.21 20.09 -18.02
CA CYS A 601 -3.41 19.57 -19.14
C CYS A 601 -1.90 19.78 -18.90
N ALA A 602 -1.07 19.07 -19.69
CA ALA A 602 0.38 19.17 -19.62
C ALA A 602 0.94 20.50 -20.14
N ASP A 603 0.22 21.18 -21.04
CA ASP A 603 0.65 22.45 -21.63
C ASP A 603 -0.55 23.31 -22.08
N ARG A 604 -0.29 24.60 -22.32
CA ARG A 604 -1.31 25.60 -22.72
C ARG A 604 -1.99 25.26 -24.05
N SER A 605 -1.25 24.70 -25.01
CA SER A 605 -1.79 24.37 -26.34
C SER A 605 -2.80 23.23 -26.22
N SER A 606 -2.42 22.16 -25.51
CA SER A 606 -3.30 21.04 -25.19
C SER A 606 -4.56 21.49 -24.44
N LEU A 607 -4.42 22.45 -23.53
CA LEU A 607 -5.55 23.03 -22.81
C LEU A 607 -6.54 23.72 -23.75
N ARG A 608 -6.06 24.63 -24.61
CA ARG A 608 -6.91 25.36 -25.56
C ARG A 608 -7.55 24.43 -26.59
N GLN A 609 -6.79 23.48 -27.11
CA GLN A 609 -7.31 22.45 -28.01
C GLN A 609 -8.42 21.63 -27.36
N THR A 610 -8.27 21.28 -26.08
CA THR A 610 -9.27 20.52 -25.32
C THR A 610 -10.57 21.29 -25.14
N VAL A 611 -10.49 22.58 -24.80
CA VAL A 611 -11.67 23.45 -24.65
C VAL A 611 -12.49 23.49 -25.94
N VAL A 612 -11.82 23.67 -27.08
CA VAL A 612 -12.47 23.69 -28.40
C VAL A 612 -12.99 22.31 -28.79
N ARG A 613 -12.18 21.25 -28.62
CA ARG A 613 -12.52 19.86 -28.96
C ARG A 613 -13.76 19.38 -28.23
N LEU A 614 -13.98 19.85 -27.00
CA LEU A 614 -15.09 19.47 -26.15
C LEU A 614 -16.27 20.44 -26.18
N GLU A 615 -16.24 21.46 -27.06
CA GLU A 615 -17.30 22.46 -27.19
C GLU A 615 -17.63 23.16 -25.86
N LEU A 616 -16.64 23.32 -24.96
CA LEU A 616 -16.91 23.81 -23.60
C LEU A 616 -17.35 25.28 -23.60
N GLU A 617 -16.99 26.07 -24.61
CA GLU A 617 -17.36 27.49 -24.70
C GLU A 617 -18.87 27.72 -24.91
N ASP A 618 -19.62 26.69 -25.32
CA ASP A 618 -21.07 26.77 -25.52
C ASP A 618 -21.84 26.89 -24.19
N GLU A 619 -21.34 26.25 -23.13
CA GLU A 619 -22.02 26.17 -21.83
C GLU A 619 -21.20 26.83 -20.69
N TRP A 620 -19.91 27.07 -20.91
CA TRP A 620 -18.99 27.58 -19.89
C TRP A 620 -18.37 28.91 -20.29
N ARG A 621 -18.43 29.88 -19.38
CA ARG A 621 -17.78 31.18 -19.54
C ARG A 621 -16.37 31.14 -18.97
N PHE A 622 -15.37 31.43 -19.81
CA PHE A 622 -13.96 31.54 -19.43
C PHE A 622 -13.49 33.00 -19.34
N ARG A 623 -12.50 33.28 -18.47
CA ARG A 623 -11.78 34.57 -18.44
C ARG A 623 -10.29 34.32 -18.54
N LEU A 624 -9.54 35.34 -19.00
CA LEU A 624 -8.08 35.27 -19.04
C LEU A 624 -7.46 35.15 -17.63
N SER A 625 -8.13 35.67 -16.61
CA SER A 625 -7.72 35.55 -15.20
C SER A 625 -7.83 34.15 -14.63
N ASP A 626 -8.49 33.24 -15.35
CA ASP A 626 -8.91 31.94 -14.85
C ASP A 626 -7.95 30.82 -15.34
N GLU A 627 -6.83 31.21 -15.96
CA GLU A 627 -5.73 30.32 -16.37
C GLU A 627 -4.62 30.34 -15.33
N PHE A 628 -4.17 29.15 -14.92
CA PHE A 628 -3.16 28.95 -13.88
C PHE A 628 -2.12 27.92 -14.32
N GLN A 629 -0.96 27.96 -13.67
CA GLN A 629 0.06 26.94 -13.76
C GLN A 629 0.61 26.59 -12.37
N THR A 630 1.18 25.40 -12.20
CA THR A 630 1.89 25.02 -10.98
C THR A 630 3.19 25.82 -10.82
N ALA A 631 3.55 26.16 -9.58
CA ALA A 631 4.68 27.03 -9.25
C ALA A 631 6.05 26.31 -9.16
N ASN A 632 6.17 25.12 -9.75
CA ASN A 632 7.41 24.35 -9.78
C ASN A 632 8.47 25.00 -10.69
N ALA A 633 9.72 24.56 -10.52
CA ALA A 633 10.80 24.97 -11.42
C ALA A 633 10.46 24.60 -12.89
N LYS A 634 10.82 25.48 -13.83
CA LYS A 634 10.55 25.28 -15.27
C LYS A 634 11.14 23.97 -15.82
N GLU A 635 12.26 23.53 -15.25
CA GLU A 635 12.94 22.27 -15.54
C GLU A 635 12.00 21.06 -15.34
N ASP A 636 11.11 21.13 -14.35
CA ASP A 636 10.19 20.04 -13.96
C ASP A 636 8.86 20.05 -14.74
N ARG A 637 8.74 20.90 -15.79
CA ARG A 637 7.54 21.10 -16.64
C ARG A 637 6.26 21.39 -15.84
N PRO A 638 5.79 22.65 -15.76
CA PRO A 638 4.58 22.97 -15.01
C PRO A 638 3.33 22.37 -15.66
N LEU A 639 2.33 22.06 -14.84
CA LEU A 639 0.99 21.72 -15.29
C LEU A 639 0.16 22.98 -15.43
N PHE A 640 -0.70 23.01 -16.45
CA PHE A 640 -1.58 24.12 -16.75
C PHE A 640 -3.02 23.72 -16.50
N PHE A 641 -3.79 24.64 -15.93
CA PHE A 641 -5.22 24.42 -15.78
C PHE A 641 -6.02 25.71 -15.97
N LEU A 642 -7.24 25.53 -16.43
CA LEU A 642 -8.17 26.59 -16.76
C LEU A 642 -9.47 26.34 -16.03
N THR A 643 -10.00 27.39 -15.41
CA THR A 643 -11.31 27.35 -14.79
C THR A 643 -12.34 28.09 -15.62
N GLY A 644 -13.57 27.58 -15.60
CA GLY A 644 -14.72 28.16 -16.30
C GLY A 644 -15.94 28.15 -15.40
N LYS A 645 -16.91 29.03 -15.68
CA LYS A 645 -18.16 29.11 -14.93
C LYS A 645 -19.36 28.78 -15.81
N HIS A 646 -20.20 27.84 -15.38
CA HIS A 646 -21.40 27.45 -16.11
C HIS A 646 -22.39 28.61 -16.22
N ILE A 647 -22.98 28.80 -17.41
CA ILE A 647 -23.87 29.92 -17.77
C ILE A 647 -25.25 29.78 -17.11
#